data_AF-A0A951MNY7-F1
#
_entry.id   AF-A0A951MNY7-F1
#
_cell.length_a   1.000
_cell.length_b   1.000
_cell.length_c   1.000
_cell.angle_alpha   90.00
_cell.angle_beta   90.00
_cell.angle_gamma   90.00
#
_symmetry.space_group_name_H-M   'P 1'
#
loop_
_entity.id
_entity.type
_entity.pdbx_description
1 polymer ?
#
loop_
_entity_poly.entity_id
_entity_poly.type
_entity_poly.pdbx_seq_one_letter_code
_entity_poly.pdbx_strand_id
1 'polypeptide(L)'
;MTTRTTPTKGRFGRFGGRYVPETLIAALEELEAFYEEARGDASFQDELAALLRDFVGRPTPLYRARRLEEAAGAGPVYLKREDLNHTGAHKINNTMGQALLARRMGKRRIIAETGAGQHGVATATACALFDLDCVVYMGEEDVERQALNVYRMELLGAEVRPVGSGTRTLKDATNEAIRDWVTHVGNTHYIIGSVVGPDPFPRMVRDFQAVIGVEAREQMETVEGRLPAAVVACVGGGSNAMGAFHAFVGDADVELVGVEAAGEGLDGRHGASITAGEPGILHGARSLLLQDDDGLVSVRFDGTDRKEHLQVTGLTPAGADEPLDADLILMAPTGDQALAQVEHHLFTVTVPRVGGEAPTISVANPDDAPFPARRLTVVGGEFPAWSADGRKVHYSLGNAHLVYDLDAAEAHEDSVEAARRVAGAPADTADAEEDEDEDRYEATETRILIEASRDIPSGTAVLRGARVVTMRGDEVLEDGEVVVRDNRIVAVGARGTVAVPEEARVIDVSGHTIVPGFVDTHAHMWPAWGVHRTDQWIYLANLAYGVTTTRDPQTSTTDVLSYADLVRAGELVGPRIYSTGPGVFWQESVRSLDHARDVLRRYSDYYDTKTIKMYVAGNRKQRQWIIQAAREAGIMPTTEGSLNFKQNITETVDGYPGLEHSLPIYPLYDDVVKLFAESGRTYTPTLLVSYGGPWAENWFFQTEDVYGDPKLRRFTPIDELASMTRRRGQWFTREEHVFDDHARFVADLVAAGGKAGVGSHGQLQGLGYHWELWAMQSGGLPEHDALRAATTWGAWSIGHGRDLGSVEPGKLADLVVLDANPLDDIRNSDDIVFVMKNGRLYEGDTLTETYPRERSLAPLWWWDRSPVPGELPGVPGAVPGG
;
A
#
# COMPACT_ATOMS: atom_id res chain seq x y z
N MET A 1 -16.55 6.19 7.47
CA MET A 1 -15.72 6.86 8.51
C MET A 1 -16.48 6.81 9.83
N THR A 2 -16.14 5.88 10.74
CA THR A 2 -16.94 5.57 11.96
C THR A 2 -16.23 5.84 13.29
N THR A 3 -15.09 6.55 13.33
CA THR A 3 -14.49 6.96 14.62
C THR A 3 -13.90 8.37 14.58
N ARG A 4 -14.10 9.11 15.67
CA ARG A 4 -13.42 10.37 16.01
C ARG A 4 -11.94 10.08 16.38
N THR A 5 -11.15 9.54 15.45
CA THR A 5 -9.70 9.34 15.69
C THR A 5 -8.95 10.65 15.47
N THR A 6 -8.11 11.03 16.41
CA THR A 6 -7.08 12.08 16.24
C THR A 6 -6.13 11.64 15.13
N PRO A 7 -5.99 12.36 14.01
CA PRO A 7 -5.12 11.92 12.92
C PRO A 7 -3.65 11.97 13.32
N THR A 8 -2.91 10.90 13.07
CA THR A 8 -1.45 10.86 13.15
C THR A 8 -0.87 11.57 11.93
N LYS A 9 -0.16 12.69 12.14
CA LYS A 9 0.49 13.50 11.09
C LYS A 9 -0.46 13.96 9.95
N GLY A 10 -1.70 14.34 10.29
CA GLY A 10 -2.62 14.93 9.31
C GLY A 10 -3.23 13.96 8.30
N ARG A 11 -3.26 12.66 8.60
CA ARG A 11 -3.87 11.63 7.73
C ARG A 11 -5.08 10.94 8.37
N PHE A 12 -6.06 10.60 7.55
CA PHE A 12 -7.23 9.80 7.89
C PHE A 12 -7.15 8.44 7.18
N GLY A 13 -6.56 7.45 7.85
CA GLY A 13 -6.17 6.20 7.18
C GLY A 13 -5.15 6.49 6.07
N ARG A 14 -5.44 6.07 4.83
CA ARG A 14 -4.57 6.31 3.66
C ARG A 14 -4.73 7.71 3.01
N PHE A 15 -5.70 8.51 3.44
CA PHE A 15 -6.07 9.78 2.81
C PHE A 15 -5.61 11.00 3.63
N GLY A 16 -5.52 12.18 3.01
CA GLY A 16 -5.03 13.41 3.63
C GLY A 16 -3.54 13.66 3.39
N GLY A 17 -2.81 14.14 4.40
CA GLY A 17 -1.37 14.46 4.33
C GLY A 17 -1.07 15.88 3.84
N ARG A 18 0.23 16.16 3.61
CA ARG A 18 0.75 17.43 3.06
C ARG A 18 1.55 17.15 1.81
N TYR A 19 0.92 17.27 0.65
CA TYR A 19 1.53 17.09 -0.67
C TYR A 19 1.72 18.43 -1.36
N VAL A 20 2.47 19.33 -0.72
CA VAL A 20 2.70 20.70 -1.18
C VAL A 20 4.18 20.96 -1.42
N PRO A 21 4.54 21.99 -2.21
CA PRO A 21 5.93 22.44 -2.29
C PRO A 21 6.49 22.80 -0.92
N GLU A 22 7.80 22.60 -0.73
CA GLU A 22 8.51 22.88 0.53
C GLU A 22 8.26 24.32 1.03
N THR A 23 8.07 25.27 0.12
CA THR A 23 7.78 26.68 0.43
C THR A 23 6.49 26.91 1.24
N LEU A 24 5.55 25.97 1.20
CA LEU A 24 4.29 26.04 1.98
C LEU A 24 4.36 25.29 3.31
N ILE A 25 5.39 24.47 3.56
CA ILE A 25 5.47 23.64 4.77
C ILE A 25 5.48 24.51 6.03
N ALA A 26 6.34 25.53 6.08
CA ALA A 26 6.42 26.44 7.23
C ALA A 26 5.10 27.18 7.52
N ALA A 27 4.34 27.53 6.48
CA ALA A 27 3.05 28.20 6.64
C ALA A 27 1.94 27.27 7.12
N LEU A 28 1.97 26.00 6.69
CA LEU A 28 1.06 24.97 7.19
C LEU A 28 1.38 24.59 8.64
N GLU A 29 2.66 24.56 9.02
CA GLU A 29 3.09 24.35 10.41
C GLU A 29 2.67 25.52 11.31
N GLU A 30 2.85 26.77 10.86
CA GLU A 30 2.34 27.96 11.55
C GLU A 30 0.82 27.86 11.73
N LEU A 31 0.09 27.57 10.66
CA LEU A 31 -1.37 27.41 10.71
C LEU A 31 -1.80 26.30 11.67
N GLU A 32 -1.14 25.14 11.65
CA GLU A 32 -1.46 24.03 12.55
C GLU A 32 -1.24 24.42 14.01
N ALA A 33 -0.14 25.09 14.33
CA ALA A 33 0.16 25.53 15.69
C ALA A 33 -0.93 26.48 16.23
N PHE A 34 -1.29 27.51 15.46
CA PHE A 34 -2.35 28.44 15.85
C PHE A 34 -3.73 27.76 15.91
N TYR A 35 -4.00 26.81 15.02
CA TYR A 35 -5.24 26.05 15.03
C TYR A 35 -5.39 25.19 16.30
N GLU A 36 -4.35 24.44 16.67
CA GLU A 36 -4.38 23.61 17.88
C GLU A 36 -4.49 24.45 19.16
N GLU A 37 -3.84 25.61 19.20
CA GLU A 37 -4.01 26.58 20.29
C GLU A 37 -5.45 27.09 20.37
N ALA A 38 -6.02 27.54 19.25
CA ALA A 38 -7.39 28.05 19.17
C ALA A 38 -8.44 26.99 19.55
N ARG A 39 -8.18 25.71 19.27
CA ARG A 39 -9.08 24.60 19.64
C ARG A 39 -9.20 24.42 21.16
N GLY A 40 -8.13 24.70 21.90
CA GLY A 40 -8.10 24.59 23.37
C GLY A 40 -8.40 25.90 24.12
N ASP A 41 -8.43 27.04 23.43
CA ASP A 41 -8.59 28.36 24.04
C ASP A 41 -10.06 28.77 24.18
N ALA A 42 -10.54 28.84 25.42
CA ALA A 42 -11.90 29.28 25.76
C ALA A 42 -12.25 30.65 25.19
N SER A 43 -11.30 31.60 25.16
CA SER A 43 -11.57 32.95 24.65
C SER A 43 -11.87 32.97 23.16
N PHE A 44 -11.17 32.11 22.39
CA PHE A 44 -11.42 31.93 20.96
C PHE A 44 -12.79 31.27 20.73
N GLN A 45 -13.09 30.22 21.50
CA GLN A 45 -14.37 29.50 21.40
C GLN A 45 -15.56 30.39 21.76
N ASP A 46 -15.43 31.21 22.80
CA ASP A 46 -16.46 32.16 23.24
C ASP A 46 -16.72 33.24 22.19
N GLU A 47 -15.66 33.79 21.58
CA GLU A 47 -15.79 34.78 20.50
C GLU A 47 -16.44 34.16 19.26
N LEU A 48 -15.98 32.97 18.84
CA LEU A 48 -16.58 32.26 17.70
C LEU A 48 -18.05 31.92 17.97
N ALA A 49 -18.38 31.42 19.16
CA ALA A 49 -19.76 31.12 19.55
C ALA A 49 -20.65 32.37 19.56
N ALA A 50 -20.14 33.51 20.03
CA ALA A 50 -20.85 34.79 19.98
C ALA A 50 -21.11 35.24 18.53
N LEU A 51 -20.12 35.13 17.65
CA LEU A 51 -20.28 35.43 16.22
C LEU A 51 -21.30 34.50 15.55
N LEU A 52 -21.23 33.20 15.81
CA LEU A 52 -22.18 32.24 15.26
C LEU A 52 -23.62 32.53 15.73
N ARG A 53 -23.81 32.91 17.00
CA ARG A 53 -25.13 33.25 17.54
C ARG A 53 -25.64 34.61 17.04
N ASP A 54 -24.87 35.67 17.26
CA ASP A 54 -25.33 37.06 17.15
C ASP A 54 -25.20 37.62 15.72
N PHE A 55 -24.24 37.12 14.94
CA PHE A 55 -23.99 37.58 13.57
C PHE A 55 -24.49 36.59 12.51
N VAL A 56 -24.18 35.29 12.67
CA VAL A 56 -24.61 34.26 11.70
C VAL A 56 -26.08 33.86 11.89
N GLY A 57 -26.60 33.89 13.11
CA GLY A 57 -27.99 33.54 13.43
C GLY A 57 -28.21 32.08 13.83
N ARG A 58 -27.18 31.42 14.38
CA ARG A 58 -27.28 30.05 14.91
C ARG A 58 -28.01 30.01 16.27
N PRO A 59 -28.67 28.88 16.64
CA PRO A 59 -28.77 27.63 15.89
C PRO A 59 -29.75 27.69 14.72
N THR A 60 -29.48 26.94 13.64
CA THR A 60 -30.41 26.86 12.50
C THR A 60 -31.56 25.90 12.81
N PRO A 61 -32.80 26.16 12.37
CA PRO A 61 -33.93 25.28 12.62
C PRO A 61 -33.79 23.88 12.01
N LEU A 62 -34.41 22.89 12.63
CA LEU A 62 -34.67 21.57 12.05
C LEU A 62 -36.15 21.47 11.66
N TYR A 63 -36.43 21.38 10.36
CA TYR A 63 -37.79 21.49 9.82
C TYR A 63 -38.32 20.16 9.30
N ARG A 64 -39.47 19.69 9.80
CA ARG A 64 -40.13 18.48 9.32
C ARG A 64 -40.88 18.71 8.00
N ALA A 65 -40.39 18.11 6.92
CA ALA A 65 -40.87 18.33 5.56
C ALA A 65 -41.96 17.32 5.15
N ARG A 66 -43.15 17.39 5.76
CA ARG A 66 -44.26 16.42 5.57
C ARG A 66 -44.63 16.09 4.11
N ARG A 67 -44.59 17.08 3.21
CA ARG A 67 -44.89 16.84 1.79
C ARG A 67 -43.81 16.02 1.08
N LEU A 68 -42.56 16.13 1.53
CA LEU A 68 -41.45 15.33 1.04
C LEU A 68 -41.52 13.92 1.63
N GLU A 69 -41.92 13.78 2.90
CA GLU A 69 -42.23 12.48 3.53
C GLU A 69 -43.25 11.70 2.69
N GLU A 70 -44.38 12.32 2.37
CA GLU A 70 -45.44 11.73 1.53
C GLU A 70 -44.95 11.34 0.14
N ALA A 71 -44.13 12.19 -0.49
CA ALA A 71 -43.63 11.94 -1.85
C ALA A 71 -42.54 10.87 -1.91
N ALA A 72 -41.68 10.78 -0.89
CA ALA A 72 -40.59 9.81 -0.84
C ALA A 72 -41.08 8.39 -0.49
N GLY A 73 -42.29 8.26 0.07
CA GLY A 73 -42.79 6.98 0.60
C GLY A 73 -41.92 6.44 1.74
N ALA A 74 -41.06 7.28 2.30
CA ALA A 74 -40.12 6.98 3.37
C ALA A 74 -40.67 7.47 4.72
N GLY A 75 -40.00 7.13 5.82
CA GLY A 75 -40.33 7.65 7.15
C GLY A 75 -40.18 9.19 7.27
N PRO A 76 -40.25 9.75 8.49
CA PRO A 76 -40.11 11.19 8.71
C PRO A 76 -38.84 11.80 8.08
N VAL A 77 -38.98 12.98 7.44
CA VAL A 77 -37.92 13.67 6.70
C VAL A 77 -37.74 15.06 7.29
N TYR A 78 -36.54 15.31 7.81
CA TYR A 78 -36.16 16.57 8.44
C TYR A 78 -35.10 17.29 7.63
N LEU A 79 -35.26 18.61 7.48
CA LEU A 79 -34.31 19.48 6.80
C LEU A 79 -33.57 20.33 7.84
N LYS A 80 -32.25 20.17 7.93
CA LYS A 80 -31.38 21.07 8.72
C LYS A 80 -31.14 22.35 7.93
N ARG A 81 -31.70 23.47 8.41
CA ARG A 81 -31.90 24.70 7.62
C ARG A 81 -30.69 25.63 7.55
N GLU A 82 -29.55 25.12 7.09
CA GLU A 82 -28.33 25.92 6.87
C GLU A 82 -28.49 26.99 5.76
N ASP A 83 -29.56 26.90 4.97
CA ASP A 83 -29.98 27.93 4.02
C ASP A 83 -30.39 29.26 4.68
N LEU A 84 -30.73 29.23 5.98
CA LEU A 84 -31.15 30.42 6.74
C LEU A 84 -30.00 31.13 7.45
N ASN A 85 -28.79 30.57 7.42
CA ASN A 85 -27.62 31.26 7.96
C ASN A 85 -27.45 32.62 7.27
N HIS A 86 -26.84 33.58 7.97
CA HIS A 86 -26.32 34.76 7.30
C HIS A 86 -25.44 34.35 6.11
N THR A 87 -25.53 35.10 5.01
CA THR A 87 -25.02 34.79 3.66
C THR A 87 -25.77 33.70 2.87
N GLY A 88 -26.51 32.80 3.52
CA GLY A 88 -27.45 31.85 2.89
C GLY A 88 -26.94 30.42 2.68
N ALA A 89 -25.86 30.02 3.37
CA ALA A 89 -25.29 28.68 3.27
C ALA A 89 -24.46 28.29 4.51
N HIS A 90 -24.07 27.02 4.60
CA HIS A 90 -23.18 26.51 5.66
C HIS A 90 -21.76 27.10 5.61
N LYS A 91 -21.35 27.70 4.48
CA LYS A 91 -19.96 28.18 4.27
C LYS A 91 -19.52 29.21 5.32
N ILE A 92 -20.45 30.01 5.83
CA ILE A 92 -20.18 31.07 6.81
C ILE A 92 -19.64 30.55 8.15
N ASN A 93 -19.98 29.32 8.54
CA ASN A 93 -19.46 28.71 9.77
C ASN A 93 -17.92 28.60 9.71
N ASN A 94 -17.43 28.08 8.58
CA ASN A 94 -16.01 27.90 8.31
C ASN A 94 -15.28 29.24 8.12
N THR A 95 -15.86 30.16 7.34
CA THR A 95 -15.17 31.43 7.06
C THR A 95 -15.03 32.30 8.30
N MET A 96 -16.01 32.28 9.21
CA MET A 96 -15.90 32.98 10.50
C MET A 96 -14.78 32.41 11.37
N GLY A 97 -14.69 31.08 11.48
CA GLY A 97 -13.63 30.42 12.24
C GLY A 97 -12.24 30.72 11.67
N GLN A 98 -12.06 30.58 10.36
CA GLN A 98 -10.77 30.83 9.72
C GLN A 98 -10.38 32.32 9.68
N ALA A 99 -11.33 33.24 9.47
CA ALA A 99 -11.03 34.68 9.50
C ALA A 99 -10.65 35.15 10.90
N LEU A 100 -11.32 34.63 11.94
CA LEU A 100 -10.93 34.87 13.33
C LEU A 100 -9.53 34.33 13.63
N LEU A 101 -9.21 33.14 13.12
CA LEU A 101 -7.88 32.54 13.25
C LEU A 101 -6.82 33.38 12.52
N ALA A 102 -7.09 33.83 11.30
CA ALA A 102 -6.19 34.69 10.52
C ALA A 102 -5.87 36.00 11.25
N ARG A 103 -6.86 36.60 11.92
CA ARG A 103 -6.68 37.79 12.76
C ARG A 103 -5.72 37.52 13.93
N ARG A 104 -5.84 36.34 14.56
CA ARG A 104 -4.95 35.91 15.65
C ARG A 104 -3.53 35.63 15.17
N MET A 105 -3.38 35.09 13.97
CA MET A 105 -2.10 34.90 13.28
C MET A 105 -1.47 36.22 12.79
N GLY A 106 -2.17 37.36 12.91
CA GLY A 106 -1.68 38.66 12.44
C GLY A 106 -1.70 38.82 10.92
N LYS A 107 -2.41 37.94 10.19
CA LYS A 107 -2.55 38.02 8.73
C LYS A 107 -3.56 39.11 8.39
N ARG A 108 -3.20 40.00 7.47
CA ARG A 108 -4.01 41.16 7.08
C ARG A 108 -4.77 40.96 5.77
N ARG A 109 -4.33 39.98 4.98
CA ARG A 109 -4.88 39.67 3.67
C ARG A 109 -5.42 38.26 3.64
N ILE A 110 -6.60 38.11 3.07
CA ILE A 110 -7.31 36.86 2.88
C ILE A 110 -7.46 36.59 1.39
N ILE A 111 -7.20 35.34 1.01
CA ILE A 111 -7.57 34.82 -0.30
C ILE A 111 -8.52 33.63 -0.14
N ALA A 112 -9.39 33.42 -1.13
CA ALA A 112 -10.26 32.25 -1.21
C ALA A 112 -10.59 31.90 -2.66
N GLU A 113 -10.98 30.65 -2.89
CA GLU A 113 -11.52 30.15 -4.15
C GLU A 113 -13.06 30.12 -4.12
N THR A 114 -13.76 30.21 -5.24
CA THR A 114 -15.21 29.95 -5.24
C THR A 114 -15.71 29.49 -6.60
N GLY A 115 -16.71 28.60 -6.58
CA GLY A 115 -17.44 28.14 -7.78
C GLY A 115 -18.84 28.76 -7.80
N ALA A 116 -19.78 28.18 -7.05
CA ALA A 116 -21.15 28.72 -6.90
C ALA A 116 -21.25 30.14 -6.26
N GLY A 117 -20.13 30.76 -5.87
CA GLY A 117 -20.09 32.09 -5.26
C GLY A 117 -20.38 32.12 -3.74
N GLN A 118 -20.97 31.08 -3.17
CA GLN A 118 -21.37 31.07 -1.75
C GLN A 118 -20.18 31.13 -0.77
N HIS A 119 -19.08 30.43 -1.06
CA HIS A 119 -17.87 30.51 -0.22
C HIS A 119 -17.20 31.88 -0.33
N GLY A 120 -17.13 32.42 -1.55
CA GLY A 120 -16.63 33.77 -1.78
C GLY A 120 -17.42 34.85 -1.03
N VAL A 121 -18.76 34.83 -1.10
CA VAL A 121 -19.61 35.77 -0.35
C VAL A 121 -19.42 35.61 1.16
N ALA A 122 -19.33 34.38 1.66
CA ALA A 122 -19.10 34.11 3.07
C ALA A 122 -17.72 34.60 3.55
N THR A 123 -16.70 34.48 2.71
CA THR A 123 -15.35 34.97 2.98
C THR A 123 -15.32 36.49 2.97
N ALA A 124 -15.87 37.13 1.94
CA ALA A 124 -15.99 38.58 1.83
C ALA A 124 -16.74 39.18 3.04
N THR A 125 -17.81 38.51 3.49
CA THR A 125 -18.58 38.94 4.67
C THR A 125 -17.73 38.89 5.95
N ALA A 126 -16.98 37.80 6.15
CA ALA A 126 -16.10 37.66 7.32
C ALA A 126 -14.97 38.71 7.28
N CYS A 127 -14.35 38.92 6.11
CA CYS A 127 -13.31 39.92 5.93
C CYS A 127 -13.82 41.34 6.18
N ALA A 128 -15.01 41.69 5.68
CA ALA A 128 -15.64 42.98 5.94
C ALA A 128 -15.93 43.22 7.43
N LEU A 129 -16.35 42.17 8.15
CA LEU A 129 -16.58 42.25 9.60
C LEU A 129 -15.28 42.46 10.38
N PHE A 130 -14.18 41.84 9.96
CA PHE A 130 -12.89 41.87 10.66
C PHE A 130 -11.89 42.91 10.12
N ASP A 131 -12.29 43.74 9.16
CA ASP A 131 -11.41 44.72 8.51
C ASP A 131 -10.14 44.08 7.90
N LEU A 132 -10.35 43.03 7.09
CA LEU A 132 -9.30 42.29 6.37
C LEU A 132 -9.42 42.50 4.85
N ASP A 133 -8.29 42.62 4.17
CA ASP A 133 -8.27 42.67 2.70
C ASP A 133 -8.70 41.32 2.14
N CYS A 134 -9.64 41.28 1.19
CA CYS A 134 -10.19 40.04 0.65
C CYS A 134 -10.05 39.97 -0.87
N VAL A 135 -9.43 38.90 -1.36
CA VAL A 135 -9.37 38.57 -2.79
C VAL A 135 -10.01 37.20 -3.01
N VAL A 136 -11.01 37.14 -3.89
CA VAL A 136 -11.71 35.89 -4.21
C VAL A 136 -11.44 35.51 -5.65
N TYR A 137 -10.85 34.34 -5.85
CA TYR A 137 -10.64 33.72 -7.15
C TYR A 137 -11.89 32.95 -7.58
N MET A 138 -12.38 33.20 -8.80
CA MET A 138 -13.60 32.58 -9.32
C MET A 138 -13.46 32.32 -10.81
N GLY A 139 -13.77 31.10 -11.26
CA GLY A 139 -13.71 30.73 -12.68
C GLY A 139 -14.60 31.63 -13.54
N GLU A 140 -14.17 32.02 -14.75
CA GLU A 140 -14.95 32.91 -15.62
C GLU A 140 -16.36 32.38 -15.94
N GLU A 141 -16.51 31.07 -16.19
CA GLU A 141 -17.85 30.49 -16.40
C GLU A 141 -18.74 30.64 -15.17
N ASP A 142 -18.15 30.51 -13.98
CA ASP A 142 -18.85 30.68 -12.71
C ASP A 142 -19.17 32.16 -12.43
N VAL A 143 -18.29 33.10 -12.79
CA VAL A 143 -18.55 34.55 -12.71
C VAL A 143 -19.77 34.93 -13.53
N GLU A 144 -19.88 34.43 -14.76
CA GLU A 144 -21.04 34.68 -15.63
C GLU A 144 -22.31 34.04 -15.07
N ARG A 145 -22.25 32.75 -14.71
CA ARG A 145 -23.43 31.99 -14.25
C ARG A 145 -23.92 32.42 -12.86
N GLN A 146 -23.05 33.01 -12.03
CA GLN A 146 -23.32 33.41 -10.64
C GLN A 146 -23.09 34.91 -10.40
N ALA A 147 -23.36 35.75 -11.40
CA ALA A 147 -23.14 37.20 -11.36
C ALA A 147 -23.72 37.91 -10.12
N LEU A 148 -24.84 37.42 -9.57
CA LEU A 148 -25.41 37.98 -8.34
C LEU A 148 -24.49 37.81 -7.12
N ASN A 149 -23.80 36.68 -7.00
CA ASN A 149 -22.85 36.45 -5.90
C ASN A 149 -21.55 37.24 -6.11
N VAL A 150 -21.13 37.45 -7.36
CA VAL A 150 -20.01 38.36 -7.70
C VAL A 150 -20.31 39.77 -7.20
N TYR A 151 -21.47 40.31 -7.57
CA TYR A 151 -21.92 41.64 -7.12
C TYR A 151 -21.98 41.75 -5.60
N ARG A 152 -22.45 40.70 -4.90
CA ARG A 152 -22.47 40.68 -3.42
C ARG A 152 -21.07 40.74 -2.82
N MET A 153 -20.08 40.03 -3.40
CA MET A 153 -18.69 40.07 -2.93
C MET A 153 -18.08 41.46 -3.09
N GLU A 154 -18.30 42.10 -4.24
CA GLU A 154 -17.80 43.46 -4.52
C GLU A 154 -18.43 44.51 -3.59
N LEU A 155 -19.74 44.41 -3.31
CA LEU A 155 -20.41 45.27 -2.33
C LEU A 155 -19.86 45.12 -0.91
N LEU A 156 -19.35 43.95 -0.57
CA LEU A 156 -18.69 43.67 0.71
C LEU A 156 -17.21 44.11 0.72
N GLY A 157 -16.71 44.71 -0.38
CA GLY A 157 -15.35 45.22 -0.49
C GLY A 157 -14.31 44.19 -0.90
N ALA A 158 -14.71 42.98 -1.28
CA ALA A 158 -13.77 41.98 -1.80
C ALA A 158 -13.43 42.23 -3.28
N GLU A 159 -12.17 42.03 -3.64
CA GLU A 159 -11.72 41.97 -5.03
C GLU A 159 -12.07 40.58 -5.60
N VAL A 160 -12.95 40.52 -6.60
CA VAL A 160 -13.21 39.27 -7.33
C VAL A 160 -12.26 39.20 -8.52
N ARG A 161 -11.42 38.18 -8.57
CA ARG A 161 -10.49 37.91 -9.67
C ARG A 161 -11.03 36.78 -10.55
N PRO A 162 -11.53 37.10 -11.75
CA PRO A 162 -11.91 36.08 -12.72
C PRO A 162 -10.71 35.24 -13.12
N VAL A 163 -10.91 33.92 -13.11
CA VAL A 163 -9.92 32.92 -13.45
C VAL A 163 -10.30 32.44 -14.83
N GLY A 164 -9.63 33.03 -15.84
CA GLY A 164 -10.01 33.01 -17.27
C GLY A 164 -9.74 31.71 -17.99
N SER A 165 -9.83 30.67 -17.21
CA SER A 165 -8.82 29.70 -17.24
C SER A 165 -9.32 28.44 -16.60
N GLY A 166 -9.00 27.33 -17.21
CA GLY A 166 -9.53 26.05 -16.82
C GLY A 166 -10.47 25.41 -17.80
N THR A 167 -11.11 24.43 -17.18
CA THR A 167 -12.55 24.36 -17.27
C THR A 167 -13.27 25.67 -16.91
N ARG A 168 -12.56 26.69 -16.37
CA ARG A 168 -13.08 28.00 -15.94
C ARG A 168 -14.05 27.84 -14.79
N THR A 169 -13.76 26.86 -13.93
CA THR A 169 -14.60 26.48 -12.80
C THR A 169 -13.81 26.43 -11.49
N LEU A 170 -14.40 25.86 -10.45
CA LEU A 170 -13.85 25.78 -9.09
C LEU A 170 -12.43 25.18 -9.01
N LYS A 171 -12.09 24.15 -9.80
CA LYS A 171 -10.75 23.54 -9.77
C LYS A 171 -9.68 24.59 -10.05
N ASP A 172 -9.95 25.41 -11.03
CA ASP A 172 -9.05 26.41 -11.58
C ASP A 172 -8.89 27.60 -10.62
N ALA A 173 -10.01 28.03 -10.02
CA ALA A 173 -9.98 29.02 -8.95
C ALA A 173 -9.14 28.57 -7.75
N THR A 174 -9.16 27.27 -7.44
CA THR A 174 -8.36 26.68 -6.36
C THR A 174 -6.87 26.75 -6.68
N ASN A 175 -6.47 26.47 -7.92
CA ASN A 175 -5.09 26.58 -8.36
C ASN A 175 -4.56 28.01 -8.19
N GLU A 176 -5.29 29.01 -8.70
CA GLU A 176 -4.90 30.43 -8.58
C GLU A 176 -4.81 30.91 -7.14
N ALA A 177 -5.74 30.49 -6.27
CA ALA A 177 -5.65 30.78 -4.84
C ALA A 177 -4.38 30.17 -4.20
N ILE A 178 -4.06 28.90 -4.51
CA ILE A 178 -2.84 28.27 -3.98
C ILE A 178 -1.58 29.00 -4.50
N ARG A 179 -1.54 29.41 -5.77
CA ARG A 179 -0.39 30.16 -6.32
C ARG A 179 -0.22 31.51 -5.65
N ASP A 180 -1.30 32.27 -5.48
CA ASP A 180 -1.23 33.55 -4.76
C ASP A 180 -0.67 33.30 -3.36
N TRP A 181 -1.16 32.26 -2.68
CA TRP A 181 -0.68 31.92 -1.36
C TRP A 181 0.83 31.65 -1.30
N VAL A 182 1.36 30.85 -2.24
CA VAL A 182 2.80 30.56 -2.34
C VAL A 182 3.60 31.85 -2.48
N THR A 183 3.09 32.81 -3.25
CA THR A 183 3.80 34.09 -3.51
C THR A 183 3.69 35.10 -2.37
N HIS A 184 2.64 35.06 -1.54
CA HIS A 184 2.35 36.04 -0.49
C HIS A 184 2.23 35.42 0.91
N VAL A 185 2.88 34.28 1.15
CA VAL A 185 2.70 33.44 2.34
C VAL A 185 2.92 34.17 3.68
N GLY A 186 3.79 35.18 3.70
CA GLY A 186 4.13 35.93 4.91
C GLY A 186 2.97 36.73 5.50
N ASN A 187 2.13 37.36 4.66
CA ASN A 187 1.06 38.28 5.10
C ASN A 187 -0.37 37.80 4.78
N THR A 188 -0.49 36.71 3.99
CA THR A 188 -1.76 36.22 3.46
C THR A 188 -2.17 34.90 4.12
N HIS A 189 -3.46 34.79 4.49
CA HIS A 189 -4.08 33.52 4.87
C HIS A 189 -5.04 33.05 3.78
N TYR A 190 -4.98 31.76 3.45
CA TYR A 190 -5.90 31.14 2.50
C TYR A 190 -7.07 30.51 3.25
N ILE A 191 -8.26 31.09 3.10
CA ILE A 191 -9.49 30.51 3.64
C ILE A 191 -10.04 29.50 2.63
N ILE A 192 -9.65 28.24 2.80
CA ILE A 192 -10.12 27.15 1.95
C ILE A 192 -11.61 26.84 2.21
N GLY A 193 -12.35 26.54 1.14
CA GLY A 193 -13.80 26.44 1.19
C GLY A 193 -14.38 25.09 1.59
N SER A 194 -13.58 24.03 1.75
CA SER A 194 -14.11 22.69 2.06
C SER A 194 -13.12 21.81 2.80
N VAL A 195 -13.54 20.58 3.19
CA VAL A 195 -12.69 19.57 3.86
C VAL A 195 -11.74 18.88 2.88
N VAL A 196 -10.97 19.71 2.17
CA VAL A 196 -9.99 19.34 1.15
C VAL A 196 -8.67 20.05 1.47
N GLY A 197 -7.66 19.84 0.63
CA GLY A 197 -6.36 20.48 0.79
C GLY A 197 -5.46 19.80 1.82
N PRO A 198 -4.22 20.30 1.98
CA PRO A 198 -3.24 19.72 2.89
C PRO A 198 -3.69 19.87 4.36
N ASP A 199 -3.25 18.96 5.22
CA ASP A 199 -3.39 19.16 6.67
C ASP A 199 -2.73 20.50 7.09
N PRO A 200 -3.36 21.34 7.95
CA PRO A 200 -4.50 21.04 8.83
C PRO A 200 -5.91 21.34 8.28
N PHE A 201 -6.03 21.80 7.02
CA PHE A 201 -7.31 22.29 6.49
C PHE A 201 -8.49 21.31 6.61
N PRO A 202 -8.39 20.02 6.23
CA PRO A 202 -9.53 19.11 6.30
C PRO A 202 -10.12 18.98 7.71
N ARG A 203 -9.27 18.96 8.75
CA ARG A 203 -9.71 18.93 10.15
C ARG A 203 -10.32 20.24 10.59
N MET A 204 -9.62 21.34 10.30
CA MET A 204 -10.03 22.67 10.72
C MET A 204 -11.40 23.03 10.15
N VAL A 205 -11.61 22.81 8.85
CA VAL A 205 -12.89 23.07 8.19
C VAL A 205 -13.99 22.15 8.73
N ARG A 206 -13.70 20.87 8.99
CA ARG A 206 -14.65 19.95 9.63
C ARG A 206 -15.08 20.47 10.99
N ASP A 207 -14.12 20.89 11.82
CA ASP A 207 -14.38 21.30 13.21
C ASP A 207 -15.20 22.60 13.25
N PHE A 208 -14.93 23.57 12.38
CA PHE A 208 -15.78 24.76 12.25
C PHE A 208 -17.17 24.46 11.67
N GLN A 209 -17.34 23.36 10.92
CA GLN A 209 -18.64 22.93 10.41
C GLN A 209 -19.40 21.98 11.35
N ALA A 210 -18.75 21.44 12.39
CA ALA A 210 -19.31 20.42 13.28
C ALA A 210 -20.56 20.89 14.04
N VAL A 211 -20.73 22.21 14.19
CA VAL A 211 -21.92 22.85 14.78
C VAL A 211 -23.23 22.40 14.12
N ILE A 212 -23.20 22.06 12.82
CA ILE A 212 -24.37 21.58 12.09
C ILE A 212 -24.90 20.28 12.69
N GLY A 213 -24.02 19.28 12.82
CA GLY A 213 -24.36 17.98 13.37
C GLY A 213 -24.69 18.04 14.85
N VAL A 214 -23.97 18.86 15.62
CA VAL A 214 -24.23 19.05 17.07
C VAL A 214 -25.65 19.55 17.29
N GLU A 215 -26.04 20.63 16.63
CA GLU A 215 -27.39 21.16 16.74
C GLU A 215 -28.44 20.20 16.20
N ALA A 216 -28.17 19.53 15.07
CA ALA A 216 -29.13 18.58 14.48
C ALA A 216 -29.41 17.40 15.41
N ARG A 217 -28.38 16.90 16.13
CA ARG A 217 -28.52 15.84 17.13
C ARG A 217 -29.42 16.29 18.28
N GLU A 218 -29.10 17.41 18.91
CA GLU A 218 -29.89 17.97 20.02
C GLU A 218 -31.35 18.23 19.61
N GLN A 219 -31.55 18.74 18.39
CA GLN A 219 -32.87 19.01 17.83
C GLN A 219 -33.66 17.73 17.57
N MET A 220 -33.04 16.69 17.00
CA MET A 220 -33.68 15.38 16.76
C MET A 220 -34.10 14.70 18.06
N GLU A 221 -33.23 14.69 19.06
CA GLU A 221 -33.54 14.17 20.39
C GLU A 221 -34.72 14.93 21.02
N THR A 222 -34.79 16.25 20.82
CA THR A 222 -35.90 17.07 21.32
C THR A 222 -37.23 16.80 20.60
N VAL A 223 -37.22 16.66 19.27
CA VAL A 223 -38.47 16.57 18.48
C VAL A 223 -39.01 15.15 18.32
N GLU A 224 -38.15 14.13 18.30
CA GLU A 224 -38.53 12.72 18.08
C GLU A 224 -38.16 11.81 19.27
N GLY A 225 -37.41 12.29 20.26
CA GLY A 225 -36.99 11.48 21.41
C GLY A 225 -35.98 10.37 21.07
N ARG A 226 -35.39 10.41 19.87
CA ARG A 226 -34.45 9.42 19.34
C ARG A 226 -33.57 10.04 18.25
N LEU A 227 -32.45 9.36 17.95
CA LEU A 227 -31.58 9.71 16.83
C LEU A 227 -32.24 9.40 15.47
N PRO A 228 -31.85 10.10 14.39
CA PRO A 228 -32.32 9.79 13.04
C PRO A 228 -31.80 8.42 12.57
N ALA A 229 -32.54 7.74 11.71
CA ALA A 229 -32.07 6.49 11.10
C ALA A 229 -30.95 6.73 10.07
N ALA A 230 -30.97 7.89 9.40
CA ALA A 230 -29.95 8.28 8.45
C ALA A 230 -29.75 9.80 8.48
N VAL A 231 -28.52 10.24 8.25
CA VAL A 231 -28.15 11.62 7.95
C VAL A 231 -27.62 11.66 6.53
N VAL A 232 -28.26 12.48 5.69
CA VAL A 232 -27.97 12.56 4.26
C VAL A 232 -27.49 13.96 3.91
N ALA A 233 -26.38 14.07 3.19
CA ALA A 233 -25.79 15.35 2.81
C ALA A 233 -25.08 15.28 1.45
N CYS A 234 -25.06 16.38 0.70
CA CYS A 234 -24.39 16.41 -0.60
C CYS A 234 -22.86 16.53 -0.45
N VAL A 235 -22.13 15.86 -1.33
CA VAL A 235 -20.66 15.81 -1.33
C VAL A 235 -20.13 16.42 -2.62
N GLY A 236 -19.69 17.68 -2.53
CA GLY A 236 -18.68 18.24 -3.43
C GLY A 236 -17.31 17.99 -2.81
N GLY A 237 -16.66 19.02 -2.27
CA GLY A 237 -15.50 18.83 -1.38
C GLY A 237 -15.83 18.38 0.05
N GLY A 238 -17.08 18.00 0.36
CA GLY A 238 -17.48 17.35 1.63
C GLY A 238 -17.76 18.21 2.88
N SER A 239 -17.61 19.54 2.89
CA SER A 239 -17.68 20.35 4.13
C SER A 239 -19.02 20.31 4.89
N ASN A 240 -20.15 20.44 4.18
CA ASN A 240 -21.47 20.36 4.80
C ASN A 240 -21.73 18.95 5.34
N ALA A 241 -21.37 17.94 4.54
CA ALA A 241 -21.57 16.54 4.88
C ALA A 241 -20.77 16.18 6.13
N MET A 242 -19.48 16.51 6.17
CA MET A 242 -18.65 16.27 7.36
C MET A 242 -19.14 17.05 8.58
N GLY A 243 -19.59 18.29 8.42
CA GLY A 243 -20.18 19.06 9.52
C GLY A 243 -21.45 18.41 10.08
N ALA A 244 -22.33 17.89 9.22
CA ALA A 244 -23.53 17.18 9.61
C ALA A 244 -23.23 15.80 10.22
N PHE A 245 -22.31 15.05 9.64
CA PHE A 245 -21.97 13.68 10.04
C PHE A 245 -21.18 13.60 11.33
N HIS A 246 -20.30 14.58 11.60
CA HIS A 246 -19.29 14.47 12.66
C HIS A 246 -19.86 14.17 14.05
N ALA A 247 -21.06 14.68 14.36
CA ALA A 247 -21.75 14.43 15.63
C ALA A 247 -22.38 13.03 15.75
N PHE A 248 -22.51 12.31 14.64
CA PHE A 248 -23.15 10.98 14.54
C PHE A 248 -22.16 9.85 14.20
N VAL A 249 -20.89 10.18 13.93
CA VAL A 249 -19.85 9.21 13.52
C VAL A 249 -19.72 8.01 14.48
N GLY A 250 -19.99 8.21 15.77
CA GLY A 250 -19.92 7.16 16.79
C GLY A 250 -21.24 6.40 17.04
N ASP A 251 -22.34 6.78 16.38
CA ASP A 251 -23.65 6.17 16.59
C ASP A 251 -23.92 5.13 15.48
N ALA A 252 -23.66 3.85 15.78
CA ALA A 252 -23.71 2.76 14.79
C ALA A 252 -25.08 2.57 14.11
N ASP A 253 -26.16 2.98 14.78
CA ASP A 253 -27.54 2.89 14.27
C ASP A 253 -27.93 4.06 13.35
N VAL A 254 -27.03 5.03 13.15
CA VAL A 254 -27.25 6.19 12.28
C VAL A 254 -26.46 6.01 10.98
N GLU A 255 -27.17 5.76 9.88
CA GLU A 255 -26.56 5.65 8.57
C GLU A 255 -26.08 7.04 8.07
N LEU A 256 -24.85 7.14 7.56
CA LEU A 256 -24.28 8.40 7.05
C LEU A 256 -24.13 8.32 5.54
N VAL A 257 -24.98 9.04 4.80
CA VAL A 257 -25.09 8.93 3.34
C VAL A 257 -24.62 10.22 2.66
N GLY A 258 -23.47 10.16 2.01
CA GLY A 258 -22.96 11.22 1.15
C GLY A 258 -23.48 11.08 -0.28
N VAL A 259 -24.03 12.15 -0.85
CA VAL A 259 -24.60 12.14 -2.22
C VAL A 259 -23.73 12.99 -3.16
N GLU A 260 -23.07 12.34 -4.11
CA GLU A 260 -22.22 12.99 -5.12
C GLU A 260 -23.00 13.39 -6.39
N ALA A 261 -22.43 14.30 -7.18
CA ALA A 261 -23.04 14.73 -8.44
C ALA A 261 -22.77 13.72 -9.57
N ALA A 262 -23.76 12.87 -9.87
CA ALA A 262 -23.70 11.93 -11.00
C ALA A 262 -23.84 12.59 -12.39
N GLY A 263 -24.17 13.89 -12.44
CA GLY A 263 -24.28 14.65 -13.68
C GLY A 263 -25.18 13.99 -14.73
N GLU A 264 -24.64 13.68 -15.90
CA GLU A 264 -25.34 13.02 -17.00
C GLU A 264 -25.37 11.48 -16.90
N GLY A 265 -24.71 10.90 -15.88
CA GLY A 265 -24.51 9.47 -15.68
C GLY A 265 -23.05 9.16 -15.34
N LEU A 266 -22.79 8.02 -14.66
CA LEU A 266 -21.43 7.59 -14.29
C LEU A 266 -20.56 7.23 -15.50
N ASP A 267 -21.17 6.86 -16.63
CA ASP A 267 -20.46 6.63 -17.90
C ASP A 267 -20.30 7.93 -18.73
N GLY A 268 -20.65 9.09 -18.16
CA GLY A 268 -20.72 10.37 -18.84
C GLY A 268 -20.09 11.52 -18.04
N ARG A 269 -20.62 12.74 -18.17
CA ARG A 269 -20.08 13.91 -17.45
C ARG A 269 -20.59 13.95 -16.02
N HIS A 270 -19.70 13.73 -15.05
CA HIS A 270 -20.05 13.70 -13.62
C HIS A 270 -18.95 14.28 -12.71
N GLY A 271 -19.27 14.41 -11.43
CA GLY A 271 -18.35 14.82 -10.35
C GLY A 271 -18.32 13.83 -9.18
N ALA A 272 -18.58 12.54 -9.45
CA ALA A 272 -18.65 11.47 -8.46
C ALA A 272 -17.28 10.83 -8.13
N SER A 273 -16.38 11.62 -7.53
CA SER A 273 -14.99 11.21 -7.27
C SER A 273 -14.84 10.05 -6.27
N ILE A 274 -15.74 9.90 -5.29
CA ILE A 274 -15.69 8.80 -4.32
C ILE A 274 -16.21 7.51 -4.97
N THR A 275 -17.20 7.62 -5.86
CA THR A 275 -17.85 6.47 -6.50
C THR A 275 -17.01 5.90 -7.66
N ALA A 276 -16.45 6.77 -8.51
CA ALA A 276 -15.78 6.39 -9.76
C ALA A 276 -14.31 6.80 -9.83
N GLY A 277 -13.78 7.45 -8.80
CA GLY A 277 -12.39 7.93 -8.79
C GLY A 277 -11.41 6.96 -8.18
N GLU A 278 -10.14 7.14 -8.52
CA GLU A 278 -9.02 6.36 -8.03
C GLU A 278 -8.14 7.17 -7.05
N PRO A 279 -7.33 6.51 -6.21
CA PRO A 279 -6.43 7.22 -5.32
C PRO A 279 -5.42 8.06 -6.09
N GLY A 280 -5.42 9.37 -5.84
CA GLY A 280 -4.45 10.30 -6.43
C GLY A 280 -4.16 11.49 -5.52
N ILE A 281 -3.26 12.37 -5.94
CA ILE A 281 -2.82 13.54 -5.18
C ILE A 281 -3.24 14.80 -5.94
N LEU A 282 -4.08 15.64 -5.33
CA LEU A 282 -4.53 16.90 -5.90
C LEU A 282 -4.67 17.96 -4.80
N HIS A 283 -4.27 19.19 -5.13
CA HIS A 283 -4.38 20.37 -4.26
C HIS A 283 -3.81 20.16 -2.85
N GLY A 284 -2.73 19.38 -2.70
CA GLY A 284 -2.02 19.23 -1.42
C GLY A 284 -2.42 18.03 -0.56
N ALA A 285 -3.36 17.18 -1.00
CA ALA A 285 -3.77 15.99 -0.26
C ALA A 285 -3.98 14.77 -1.16
N ARG A 286 -3.77 13.57 -0.59
CA ARG A 286 -4.17 12.31 -1.22
C ARG A 286 -5.66 12.06 -0.98
N SER A 287 -6.41 11.87 -2.05
CA SER A 287 -7.86 11.63 -2.05
C SER A 287 -8.26 10.67 -3.18
N LEU A 288 -9.55 10.41 -3.35
CA LEU A 288 -10.11 9.80 -4.57
C LEU A 288 -10.39 10.90 -5.60
N LEU A 289 -9.93 10.70 -6.83
CA LEU A 289 -9.97 11.67 -7.92
C LEU A 289 -10.45 11.02 -9.22
N LEU A 290 -11.17 11.78 -10.04
CA LEU A 290 -11.41 11.44 -11.43
C LEU A 290 -10.15 11.82 -12.20
N GLN A 291 -9.41 10.83 -12.70
CA GLN A 291 -8.14 10.97 -13.43
C GLN A 291 -8.13 10.02 -14.63
N ASP A 292 -7.39 10.39 -15.67
CA ASP A 292 -7.22 9.64 -16.92
C ASP A 292 -5.81 9.03 -17.01
N ASP A 293 -5.60 8.12 -17.97
CA ASP A 293 -4.31 7.48 -18.27
C ASP A 293 -3.48 8.31 -19.28
N ASP A 294 -3.90 9.54 -19.60
CA ASP A 294 -3.29 10.37 -20.64
C ASP A 294 -1.90 10.85 -20.18
N GLY A 295 -0.87 10.67 -21.03
CA GLY A 295 0.55 10.89 -20.73
C GLY A 295 0.96 12.28 -20.20
N LEU A 296 1.84 13.01 -20.89
CA LEU A 296 2.26 14.34 -20.45
C LEU A 296 1.19 15.37 -20.83
N VAL A 297 0.37 15.72 -19.84
CA VAL A 297 -0.64 16.77 -19.98
C VAL A 297 -0.15 18.03 -19.29
N SER A 298 -0.18 19.17 -19.99
CA SER A 298 -0.19 20.45 -19.31
C SER A 298 -1.60 20.93 -19.21
N VAL A 299 -1.86 21.62 -18.14
CA VAL A 299 -3.01 22.46 -17.97
C VAL A 299 -2.37 23.81 -17.69
N ARG A 300 -2.74 24.90 -18.37
CA ARG A 300 -2.34 26.24 -17.91
C ARG A 300 -2.61 26.29 -16.42
N PHE A 301 -1.83 27.07 -15.70
CA PHE A 301 -2.09 27.19 -14.27
C PHE A 301 -3.52 27.66 -13.98
N ASP A 302 -3.92 28.53 -14.89
CA ASP A 302 -5.22 29.05 -15.11
C ASP A 302 -6.20 27.86 -15.41
N GLY A 303 -5.82 26.93 -16.29
CA GLY A 303 -6.40 25.64 -16.59
C GLY A 303 -7.01 25.47 -17.99
N THR A 304 -6.96 26.53 -18.84
CA THR A 304 -7.89 26.67 -19.98
C THR A 304 -7.58 25.80 -21.15
N ASP A 305 -6.37 25.27 -21.12
CA ASP A 305 -5.77 24.45 -22.13
C ASP A 305 -5.23 23.22 -21.43
N ARG A 306 -6.15 22.37 -20.94
CA ARG A 306 -5.78 20.96 -20.85
C ARG A 306 -5.33 20.55 -22.26
N LYS A 307 -4.02 20.39 -22.39
CA LYS A 307 -3.33 20.09 -23.61
C LYS A 307 -2.44 18.90 -23.30
N GLU A 308 -2.75 17.79 -23.94
CA GLU A 308 -1.81 16.70 -24.08
C GLU A 308 -0.65 17.20 -24.94
N HIS A 309 0.57 17.04 -24.44
CA HIS A 309 1.78 17.41 -25.17
C HIS A 309 2.48 16.21 -25.77
N LEU A 310 2.37 15.06 -25.12
CA LEU A 310 3.14 13.89 -25.47
C LEU A 310 2.59 12.65 -24.78
N GLN A 311 2.49 11.55 -25.51
CA GLN A 311 2.48 10.20 -24.92
C GLN A 311 3.84 9.55 -25.19
N VAL A 312 4.36 8.78 -24.24
CA VAL A 312 5.57 7.98 -24.44
C VAL A 312 5.23 6.52 -24.28
N THR A 313 5.64 5.70 -25.24
CA THR A 313 5.39 4.25 -25.24
C THR A 313 6.67 3.45 -25.42
N GLY A 314 6.72 2.25 -24.85
CA GLY A 314 7.82 1.31 -24.95
C GLY A 314 7.66 0.30 -26.08
N LEU A 315 8.35 -0.82 -25.90
CA LEU A 315 8.22 -1.99 -26.76
C LEU A 315 6.84 -2.63 -26.55
N THR A 316 6.28 -3.23 -27.61
CA THR A 316 5.11 -4.09 -27.50
C THR A 316 5.53 -5.49 -27.07
N PRO A 317 5.17 -5.94 -25.85
CA PRO A 317 5.53 -7.27 -25.39
C PRO A 317 4.97 -8.35 -26.31
N ALA A 318 5.68 -9.46 -26.43
CA ALA A 318 5.21 -10.59 -27.25
C ALA A 318 3.85 -11.11 -26.73
N GLY A 319 2.81 -11.02 -27.57
CA GLY A 319 1.45 -11.45 -27.25
C GLY A 319 0.54 -10.35 -26.69
N ALA A 320 1.02 -9.11 -26.55
CA ALA A 320 0.19 -7.94 -26.28
C ALA A 320 -0.28 -7.28 -27.59
N ASP A 321 -1.47 -6.68 -27.56
CA ASP A 321 -2.03 -5.93 -28.70
C ASP A 321 -1.54 -4.47 -28.73
N GLU A 322 -1.10 -3.93 -27.59
CA GLU A 322 -0.69 -2.53 -27.41
C GLU A 322 0.72 -2.43 -26.80
N PRO A 323 1.48 -1.35 -27.12
CA PRO A 323 2.77 -1.08 -26.50
C PRO A 323 2.62 -0.70 -25.02
N LEU A 324 3.69 -0.84 -24.25
CA LEU A 324 3.72 -0.38 -22.87
C LEU A 324 3.67 1.15 -22.81
N ASP A 325 2.88 1.72 -21.91
CA ASP A 325 2.91 3.15 -21.64
C ASP A 325 4.03 3.52 -20.66
N ALA A 326 4.44 4.78 -20.68
CA ALA A 326 5.34 5.32 -19.67
C ALA A 326 4.64 5.46 -18.31
N ASP A 327 5.24 4.88 -17.27
CA ASP A 327 4.79 4.98 -15.87
C ASP A 327 4.94 6.40 -15.31
N LEU A 328 5.84 7.19 -15.91
CA LEU A 328 6.16 8.55 -15.47
C LEU A 328 6.67 9.38 -16.64
N ILE A 329 6.21 10.63 -16.76
CA ILE A 329 6.79 11.64 -17.65
C ILE A 329 6.98 12.95 -16.89
N LEU A 330 8.22 13.44 -16.82
CA LEU A 330 8.62 14.66 -16.11
C LEU A 330 9.34 15.64 -17.04
N MET A 331 8.75 16.81 -17.30
CA MET A 331 9.43 17.88 -18.03
C MET A 331 10.73 18.31 -17.33
N ALA A 332 11.78 18.54 -18.11
CA ALA A 332 12.97 19.20 -17.63
C ALA A 332 12.63 20.61 -17.11
N PRO A 333 13.27 21.09 -16.03
CA PRO A 333 13.04 22.44 -15.51
C PRO A 333 13.31 23.55 -16.52
N THR A 334 14.18 23.28 -17.50
CA THR A 334 14.50 24.19 -18.60
C THR A 334 14.63 23.42 -19.91
N GLY A 335 14.29 24.06 -21.03
CA GLY A 335 14.38 23.46 -22.36
C GLY A 335 13.10 22.75 -22.78
N ASP A 336 13.23 21.81 -23.71
CA ASP A 336 12.15 21.05 -24.33
C ASP A 336 12.26 19.54 -24.09
N GLN A 337 13.16 19.11 -23.21
CA GLN A 337 13.30 17.69 -22.85
C GLN A 337 12.25 17.29 -21.79
N ALA A 338 11.81 16.04 -21.85
CA ALA A 338 11.13 15.35 -20.77
C ALA A 338 11.88 14.06 -20.43
N LEU A 339 11.83 13.67 -19.17
CA LEU A 339 12.27 12.39 -18.66
C LEU A 339 11.07 11.45 -18.67
N ALA A 340 11.18 10.31 -19.31
CA ALA A 340 10.16 9.27 -19.30
C ALA A 340 10.71 8.02 -18.63
N GLN A 341 9.92 7.39 -17.77
CA GLN A 341 10.18 6.05 -17.28
C GLN A 341 9.21 5.10 -17.98
N VAL A 342 9.76 4.09 -18.64
CA VAL A 342 8.99 3.00 -19.23
C VAL A 342 9.52 1.70 -18.64
N GLU A 343 8.67 0.98 -17.92
CA GLU A 343 9.06 -0.14 -17.06
C GLU A 343 10.12 0.30 -16.03
N HIS A 344 11.32 -0.24 -16.15
CA HIS A 344 12.45 0.03 -15.29
C HIS A 344 13.45 0.99 -15.94
N HIS A 345 13.26 1.39 -17.20
CA HIS A 345 14.24 2.16 -17.95
C HIS A 345 13.87 3.63 -18.03
N LEU A 346 14.89 4.47 -17.91
CA LEU A 346 14.75 5.91 -18.01
C LEU A 346 15.20 6.39 -19.39
N PHE A 347 14.46 7.34 -19.92
CA PHE A 347 14.69 7.95 -21.23
C PHE A 347 14.57 9.46 -21.12
N THR A 348 15.39 10.20 -21.87
CA THR A 348 15.05 11.57 -22.24
C THR A 348 14.37 11.57 -23.60
N VAL A 349 13.34 12.38 -23.76
CA VAL A 349 12.62 12.58 -25.02
C VAL A 349 12.44 14.08 -25.27
N THR A 350 12.62 14.49 -26.52
CA THR A 350 12.37 15.87 -26.93
C THR A 350 10.86 16.06 -27.11
N VAL A 351 10.27 16.96 -26.33
CA VAL A 351 8.83 17.28 -26.39
C VAL A 351 8.57 18.29 -27.52
N PRO A 352 7.95 17.86 -28.63
CA PRO A 352 7.76 18.73 -29.79
C PRO A 352 6.65 19.74 -29.57
N ARG A 353 6.82 20.94 -30.14
CA ARG A 353 5.74 21.94 -30.19
C ARG A 353 4.83 21.68 -31.37
N VAL A 354 3.79 20.86 -31.18
CA VAL A 354 2.76 20.60 -32.19
C VAL A 354 1.52 21.47 -32.00
N GLY A 355 0.86 21.81 -33.12
CA GLY A 355 -0.41 22.55 -33.16
C GLY A 355 -1.65 21.67 -33.36
N GLY A 356 -1.50 20.35 -33.40
CA GLY A 356 -2.57 19.35 -33.59
C GLY A 356 -2.62 18.35 -32.42
N GLU A 357 -3.01 17.10 -32.71
CA GLU A 357 -3.01 15.99 -31.73
C GLU A 357 -1.62 15.78 -31.10
N ALA A 358 -1.61 15.40 -29.82
CA ALA A 358 -0.38 15.10 -29.10
C ALA A 358 0.33 13.91 -29.76
N PRO A 359 1.63 14.01 -30.07
CA PRO A 359 2.35 12.90 -30.66
C PRO A 359 2.60 11.82 -29.63
N THR A 360 2.64 10.58 -30.09
CA THR A 360 3.17 9.44 -29.34
C THR A 360 4.62 9.20 -29.76
N ILE A 361 5.56 9.25 -28.81
CA ILE A 361 6.96 8.90 -29.02
C ILE A 361 7.18 7.47 -28.52
N SER A 362 7.48 6.54 -29.44
CA SER A 362 7.94 5.22 -29.03
C SER A 362 9.42 5.25 -28.72
N VAL A 363 9.79 4.76 -27.53
CA VAL A 363 11.16 4.54 -27.08
C VAL A 363 11.58 3.06 -27.17
N ALA A 364 10.81 2.23 -27.89
CA ALA A 364 11.15 0.84 -28.16
C ALA A 364 12.52 0.69 -28.85
N ASN A 365 12.76 1.57 -29.83
CA ASN A 365 14.08 1.87 -30.38
C ASN A 365 14.29 3.39 -30.38
N PRO A 366 15.03 3.96 -29.41
CA PRO A 366 15.22 5.40 -29.30
C PRO A 366 15.86 6.04 -30.54
N ASP A 367 16.72 5.32 -31.27
CA ASP A 367 17.40 5.83 -32.46
C ASP A 367 16.46 6.01 -33.66
N ASP A 368 15.36 5.25 -33.69
CA ASP A 368 14.31 5.33 -34.70
C ASP A 368 13.13 6.22 -34.28
N ALA A 369 13.20 6.84 -33.09
CA ALA A 369 12.10 7.63 -32.55
C ALA A 369 11.81 8.87 -33.44
N PRO A 370 10.53 9.24 -33.62
CA PRO A 370 10.15 10.37 -34.48
C PRO A 370 10.67 11.72 -33.99
N PHE A 371 11.05 11.80 -32.73
CA PHE A 371 11.73 12.94 -32.11
C PHE A 371 12.91 12.40 -31.29
N PRO A 372 13.99 13.19 -31.10
CA PRO A 372 15.18 12.70 -30.42
C PRO A 372 14.84 12.15 -29.05
N ALA A 373 15.17 10.88 -28.85
CA ALA A 373 15.00 10.14 -27.62
C ALA A 373 16.33 9.46 -27.28
N ARG A 374 16.66 9.36 -25.99
CA ARG A 374 17.86 8.70 -25.52
C ARG A 374 17.53 7.85 -24.31
N ARG A 375 17.96 6.58 -24.32
CA ARG A 375 17.92 5.74 -23.12
C ARG A 375 19.07 6.12 -22.19
N LEU A 376 18.79 6.34 -20.91
CA LEU A 376 19.78 6.75 -19.91
C LEU A 376 20.32 5.57 -19.11
N THR A 377 19.50 4.53 -18.93
CA THR A 377 19.82 3.41 -18.04
C THR A 377 20.05 2.11 -18.79
N VAL A 378 21.05 1.34 -18.39
CA VAL A 378 21.25 -0.05 -18.84
C VAL A 378 20.39 -0.99 -18.00
N VAL A 379 20.67 -1.09 -16.69
CA VAL A 379 20.01 -2.02 -15.75
C VAL A 379 18.61 -1.57 -15.32
N GLY A 380 18.41 -0.25 -15.23
CA GLY A 380 17.15 0.40 -14.83
C GLY A 380 17.36 1.52 -13.82
N GLY A 381 16.27 2.11 -13.33
CA GLY A 381 16.28 3.17 -12.34
C GLY A 381 14.92 3.37 -11.67
N GLU A 382 14.95 3.86 -10.44
CA GLU A 382 13.82 4.18 -9.58
C GLU A 382 13.93 5.64 -9.12
N PHE A 383 12.79 6.28 -8.87
CA PHE A 383 12.68 7.66 -8.34
C PHE A 383 13.49 8.70 -9.13
N PRO A 384 13.30 8.81 -10.46
CA PRO A 384 14.11 9.69 -11.28
C PRO A 384 13.71 11.17 -11.09
N ALA A 385 14.69 12.07 -11.13
CA ALA A 385 14.53 13.50 -10.94
C ALA A 385 15.55 14.32 -11.74
N TRP A 386 15.13 15.49 -12.21
CA TRP A 386 16.01 16.44 -12.88
C TRP A 386 16.85 17.26 -11.89
N SER A 387 18.08 17.60 -12.27
CA SER A 387 18.79 18.74 -11.68
C SER A 387 18.07 20.04 -12.02
N ALA A 388 18.26 21.07 -11.20
CA ALA A 388 17.58 22.36 -11.37
C ALA A 388 17.87 23.06 -12.72
N ASP A 389 19.01 22.76 -13.34
CA ASP A 389 19.41 23.28 -14.65
C ASP A 389 18.98 22.37 -15.83
N GLY A 390 18.29 21.26 -15.55
CA GLY A 390 17.80 20.32 -16.57
C GLY A 390 18.89 19.57 -17.33
N ARG A 391 20.15 19.60 -16.87
CA ARG A 391 21.28 18.95 -17.55
C ARG A 391 21.64 17.57 -17.02
N LYS A 392 21.18 17.24 -15.81
CA LYS A 392 21.47 15.97 -15.16
C LYS A 392 20.18 15.29 -14.73
N VAL A 393 20.19 13.97 -14.83
CA VAL A 393 19.13 13.12 -14.30
C VAL A 393 19.69 12.33 -13.13
N HIS A 394 19.12 12.56 -11.97
CA HIS A 394 19.35 11.79 -10.75
C HIS A 394 18.35 10.65 -10.70
N TYR A 395 18.79 9.47 -10.29
CA TYR A 395 17.91 8.34 -10.00
C TYR A 395 18.59 7.43 -8.99
N SER A 396 17.82 6.52 -8.41
CA SER A 396 18.35 5.48 -7.54
C SER A 396 18.12 4.10 -8.12
N LEU A 397 18.89 3.13 -7.67
CA LEU A 397 18.60 1.73 -7.89
C LEU A 397 19.05 0.97 -6.65
N GLY A 398 18.11 0.47 -5.86
CA GLY A 398 18.41 -0.12 -4.55
C GLY A 398 19.27 0.81 -3.68
N ASN A 399 20.48 0.39 -3.32
CA ASN A 399 21.40 1.18 -2.49
C ASN A 399 22.29 2.18 -3.27
N ALA A 400 22.12 2.33 -4.58
CA ALA A 400 22.90 3.25 -5.39
C ALA A 400 22.14 4.52 -5.73
N HIS A 401 22.83 5.66 -5.69
CA HIS A 401 22.40 6.92 -6.29
C HIS A 401 23.24 7.16 -7.54
N LEU A 402 22.58 7.34 -8.67
CA LEU A 402 23.20 7.50 -9.98
C LEU A 402 22.87 8.89 -10.54
N VAL A 403 23.86 9.48 -11.21
CA VAL A 403 23.73 10.78 -11.87
C VAL A 403 24.18 10.65 -13.31
N TYR A 404 23.21 10.75 -14.23
CA TYR A 404 23.49 10.82 -15.67
C TYR A 404 23.64 12.27 -16.08
N ASP A 405 24.79 12.65 -16.64
CA ASP A 405 25.09 14.00 -17.12
C ASP A 405 24.96 14.05 -18.65
N LEU A 406 23.94 14.77 -19.14
CA LEU A 406 23.60 14.79 -20.56
C LEU A 406 24.70 15.43 -21.42
N ASP A 407 25.31 16.53 -20.94
CA ASP A 407 26.36 17.25 -21.65
C ASP A 407 27.62 16.38 -21.74
N ALA A 408 27.96 15.67 -20.66
CA ALA A 408 29.10 14.76 -20.65
C ALA A 408 28.87 13.54 -21.56
N ALA A 409 27.65 13.02 -21.59
CA ALA A 409 27.27 11.93 -22.47
C ALA A 409 27.36 12.31 -23.95
N GLU A 410 26.87 13.49 -24.34
CA GLU A 410 27.00 14.02 -25.71
C GLU A 410 28.48 14.17 -26.11
N ALA A 411 29.32 14.75 -25.24
CA ALA A 411 30.74 14.88 -25.50
C ALA A 411 31.48 13.53 -25.64
N HIS A 412 31.02 12.50 -24.90
CA HIS A 412 31.55 11.15 -25.00
C HIS A 412 31.18 10.50 -26.34
N GLU A 413 29.91 10.56 -26.73
CA GLU A 413 29.41 10.06 -28.01
C GLU A 413 30.13 10.71 -29.21
N ASP A 414 30.30 12.05 -29.19
CA ASP A 414 31.08 12.79 -30.20
C ASP A 414 32.52 12.29 -30.32
N SER A 415 33.15 11.97 -29.17
CA SER A 415 34.51 11.45 -29.12
C SER A 415 34.60 10.03 -29.71
N VAL A 416 33.65 9.16 -29.39
CA VAL A 416 33.56 7.80 -29.94
C VAL A 416 33.33 7.84 -31.45
N GLU A 417 32.41 8.69 -31.93
CA GLU A 417 32.15 8.84 -33.36
C GLU A 417 33.38 9.36 -34.11
N ALA A 418 34.08 10.35 -33.55
CA ALA A 418 35.33 10.85 -34.10
C ALA A 418 36.42 9.76 -34.17
N ALA A 419 36.53 8.91 -33.14
CA ALA A 419 37.46 7.79 -33.12
C ALA A 419 37.12 6.74 -34.18
N ARG A 420 35.84 6.36 -34.33
CA ARG A 420 35.36 5.43 -35.36
C ARG A 420 35.64 5.94 -36.78
N ARG A 421 35.42 7.24 -37.03
CA ARG A 421 35.75 7.90 -38.31
C ARG A 421 37.25 7.87 -38.61
N VAL A 422 38.12 7.96 -37.60
CA VAL A 422 39.59 7.86 -37.76
C VAL A 422 40.04 6.41 -37.96
N ALA A 423 39.36 5.43 -37.36
CA ALA A 423 39.68 4.00 -37.46
C ALA A 423 39.25 3.34 -38.79
N GLY A 424 38.38 3.98 -39.57
CA GLY A 424 37.98 3.50 -40.91
C GLY A 424 37.10 2.25 -40.90
N ALA A 425 36.37 1.99 -39.80
CA ALA A 425 35.45 0.86 -39.70
C ALA A 425 34.23 1.03 -40.64
N PRO A 426 33.81 -0.01 -41.40
CA PRO A 426 32.58 0.04 -42.21
C PRO A 426 31.33 0.01 -41.32
N ALA A 427 30.30 0.77 -41.70
CA ALA A 427 29.07 0.98 -40.92
C ALA A 427 28.02 -0.16 -40.99
N ASP A 428 28.36 -1.36 -41.51
CA ASP A 428 27.36 -2.39 -41.85
C ASP A 428 27.92 -3.84 -41.74
N THR A 429 28.41 -4.24 -40.56
CA THR A 429 28.66 -5.66 -40.28
C THR A 429 28.00 -6.05 -38.97
N ALA A 430 27.26 -7.17 -38.98
CA ALA A 430 26.52 -7.72 -37.84
C ALA A 430 27.36 -8.03 -36.58
N ASP A 431 28.70 -7.98 -36.67
CA ASP A 431 29.60 -8.07 -35.52
C ASP A 431 29.75 -6.72 -34.77
N ALA A 432 29.15 -5.62 -35.26
CA ALA A 432 29.21 -4.30 -34.64
C ALA A 432 28.23 -4.11 -33.47
N GLU A 433 27.18 -4.94 -33.35
CA GLU A 433 26.23 -4.85 -32.22
C GLU A 433 26.88 -5.24 -30.88
N GLU A 434 27.90 -6.11 -30.85
CA GLU A 434 28.63 -6.47 -29.62
C GLU A 434 29.60 -5.35 -29.16
N ASP A 435 30.12 -4.53 -30.08
CA ASP A 435 31.05 -3.41 -29.78
C ASP A 435 30.33 -2.11 -29.36
N GLU A 436 29.01 -1.98 -29.58
CA GLU A 436 28.26 -0.75 -29.27
C GLU A 436 27.89 -0.59 -27.79
N ASP A 437 27.73 -1.68 -27.03
CA ASP A 437 27.38 -1.61 -25.61
C ASP A 437 28.60 -1.26 -24.72
N GLU A 438 29.84 -1.58 -25.12
CA GLU A 438 31.05 -1.26 -24.34
C GLU A 438 31.45 0.23 -24.36
N ASP A 439 31.08 0.97 -25.41
CA ASP A 439 31.46 2.37 -25.63
C ASP A 439 30.41 3.38 -25.11
N ARG A 440 29.37 2.93 -24.39
CA ARG A 440 28.28 3.81 -23.94
C ARG A 440 28.67 4.65 -22.71
N TYR A 441 28.17 5.87 -22.64
CA TYR A 441 28.33 6.70 -21.44
C TYR A 441 27.58 6.11 -20.24
N GLU A 442 28.29 5.87 -19.15
CA GLU A 442 27.74 5.40 -17.88
C GLU A 442 27.51 6.54 -16.89
N ALA A 443 26.39 6.49 -16.16
CA ALA A 443 26.10 7.43 -15.09
C ALA A 443 27.13 7.34 -13.95
N THR A 444 27.41 8.47 -13.29
CA THR A 444 28.25 8.46 -12.09
C THR A 444 27.47 7.82 -10.94
N GLU A 445 27.99 6.71 -10.42
CA GLU A 445 27.37 5.95 -9.33
C GLU A 445 27.98 6.31 -7.97
N THR A 446 27.13 6.48 -6.96
CA THR A 446 27.52 6.59 -5.55
C THR A 446 26.73 5.57 -4.72
N ARG A 447 27.44 4.65 -4.05
CA ARG A 447 26.82 3.67 -3.15
C ARG A 447 26.52 4.30 -1.79
N ILE A 448 25.26 4.20 -1.38
CA ILE A 448 24.78 4.67 -0.08
C ILE A 448 24.75 3.46 0.86
N LEU A 449 25.63 3.48 1.85
CA LEU A 449 25.68 2.47 2.90
C LEU A 449 25.02 3.01 4.16
N ILE A 450 23.96 2.35 4.60
CA ILE A 450 23.29 2.64 5.86
C ILE A 450 23.57 1.47 6.81
N GLU A 451 24.17 1.77 7.95
CA GLU A 451 24.46 0.76 8.98
C GLU A 451 23.43 0.86 10.11
N ALA A 452 22.87 -0.29 10.50
CA ALA A 452 21.97 -0.41 11.63
C ALA A 452 22.39 -1.58 12.52
N SER A 453 22.12 -1.47 13.83
CA SER A 453 22.36 -2.57 14.76
C SER A 453 21.34 -3.68 14.53
N ARG A 454 21.80 -4.92 14.39
CA ARG A 454 20.89 -6.07 14.34
C ARG A 454 20.23 -6.27 15.70
N ASP A 455 18.95 -6.61 15.70
CA ASP A 455 18.25 -7.01 16.92
C ASP A 455 18.75 -8.38 17.35
N ILE A 456 19.52 -8.43 18.43
CA ILE A 456 19.93 -9.68 19.09
C ILE A 456 19.56 -9.52 20.57
N PRO A 457 18.52 -10.20 21.08
CA PRO A 457 18.21 -10.18 22.50
C PRO A 457 19.37 -10.76 23.32
N SER A 458 19.48 -10.35 24.58
CA SER A 458 20.47 -10.91 25.50
C SER A 458 19.80 -11.71 26.61
N GLY A 459 20.36 -12.88 26.92
CA GLY A 459 19.94 -13.71 28.04
C GLY A 459 19.95 -15.21 27.73
N THR A 460 19.72 -16.06 28.74
CA THR A 460 19.50 -17.50 28.53
C THR A 460 18.10 -17.90 29.01
N ALA A 461 17.34 -18.62 28.18
CA ALA A 461 16.04 -19.21 28.51
C ALA A 461 16.06 -20.73 28.31
N VAL A 462 15.21 -21.43 29.08
CA VAL A 462 14.94 -22.86 28.88
C VAL A 462 13.44 -23.07 28.76
N LEU A 463 13.00 -23.55 27.59
CA LEU A 463 11.65 -24.09 27.42
C LEU A 463 11.67 -25.54 27.92
N ARG A 464 10.92 -25.83 29.00
CA ARG A 464 11.01 -27.09 29.73
C ARG A 464 9.68 -27.84 29.71
N GLY A 465 9.76 -29.15 29.45
CA GLY A 465 8.67 -30.10 29.69
C GLY A 465 7.75 -30.37 28.50
N ALA A 466 8.03 -29.77 27.34
CA ALA A 466 7.22 -29.95 26.15
C ALA A 466 7.60 -31.21 25.37
N ARG A 467 6.66 -31.69 24.54
CA ARG A 467 6.99 -32.57 23.41
C ARG A 467 7.77 -31.75 22.39
N VAL A 468 8.96 -32.15 21.97
CA VAL A 468 9.76 -31.42 20.97
C VAL A 468 9.85 -32.24 19.68
N VAL A 469 9.23 -31.77 18.60
CA VAL A 469 9.40 -32.33 17.26
C VAL A 469 10.61 -31.65 16.63
N THR A 470 11.76 -32.33 16.60
CA THR A 470 13.04 -31.65 16.35
C THR A 470 13.30 -31.36 14.87
N MET A 471 12.65 -32.12 13.97
CA MET A 471 12.95 -32.23 12.55
C MET A 471 14.33 -32.82 12.21
N ARG A 472 15.02 -33.42 13.19
CA ARG A 472 16.18 -34.28 12.95
C ARG A 472 15.69 -35.70 12.63
N GLY A 473 15.40 -35.94 11.36
CA GLY A 473 14.72 -37.18 10.95
C GLY A 473 13.30 -37.21 11.51
N ASP A 474 12.92 -38.30 12.17
CA ASP A 474 11.61 -38.50 12.82
C ASP A 474 11.68 -38.34 14.36
N GLU A 475 12.72 -37.68 14.88
CA GLU A 475 12.93 -37.57 16.33
C GLU A 475 11.90 -36.67 17.02
N VAL A 476 11.23 -37.25 18.02
CA VAL A 476 10.31 -36.57 18.92
C VAL A 476 10.73 -36.84 20.36
N LEU A 477 10.91 -35.78 21.14
CA LEU A 477 11.25 -35.85 22.57
C LEU A 477 10.00 -35.56 23.40
N GLU A 478 9.38 -36.57 24.03
CA GLU A 478 8.10 -36.40 24.75
C GLU A 478 8.17 -35.54 26.02
N ASP A 479 9.34 -35.46 26.69
CA ASP A 479 9.61 -34.58 27.83
C ASP A 479 10.96 -33.89 27.59
N GLY A 480 10.94 -32.88 26.70
CA GLY A 480 12.13 -32.21 26.19
C GLY A 480 12.45 -30.88 26.87
N GLU A 481 13.71 -30.49 26.76
CA GLU A 481 14.22 -29.16 27.13
C GLU A 481 14.93 -28.53 25.93
N VAL A 482 14.59 -27.27 25.63
CA VAL A 482 15.28 -26.45 24.62
C VAL A 482 15.94 -25.27 25.32
N VAL A 483 17.27 -25.20 25.27
CA VAL A 483 18.06 -24.11 25.86
C VAL A 483 18.39 -23.10 24.76
N VAL A 484 17.96 -21.87 24.96
CA VAL A 484 18.21 -20.73 24.06
C VAL A 484 19.11 -19.73 24.75
N ARG A 485 20.18 -19.31 24.07
CA ARG A 485 21.03 -18.18 24.51
C ARG A 485 21.00 -17.11 23.43
N ASP A 486 20.69 -15.90 23.86
CA ASP A 486 20.50 -14.74 22.99
C ASP A 486 19.46 -15.08 21.91
N ASN A 487 19.86 -15.21 20.64
CA ASN A 487 18.99 -15.59 19.54
C ASN A 487 19.22 -17.00 18.97
N ARG A 488 19.99 -17.87 19.64
CA ARG A 488 20.33 -19.22 19.16
C ARG A 488 19.98 -20.33 20.14
N ILE A 489 19.59 -21.47 19.58
CA ILE A 489 19.45 -22.72 20.33
C ILE A 489 20.85 -23.22 20.64
N VAL A 490 21.16 -23.46 21.91
CA VAL A 490 22.48 -23.95 22.35
C VAL A 490 22.45 -25.41 22.79
N ALA A 491 21.30 -25.94 23.20
CA ALA A 491 21.11 -27.35 23.52
C ALA A 491 19.64 -27.75 23.35
N VAL A 492 19.41 -29.01 22.99
CA VAL A 492 18.10 -29.67 22.98
C VAL A 492 18.28 -31.12 23.41
N GLY A 493 17.38 -31.66 24.20
CA GLY A 493 17.44 -33.05 24.65
C GLY A 493 16.30 -33.38 25.60
N ALA A 494 16.24 -34.65 26.03
CA ALA A 494 15.29 -35.06 27.06
C ALA A 494 15.59 -34.32 28.37
N ARG A 495 14.56 -34.14 29.20
CA ARG A 495 14.67 -33.45 30.48
C ARG A 495 15.79 -34.01 31.34
N GLY A 496 16.66 -33.14 31.82
CA GLY A 496 17.81 -33.51 32.65
C GLY A 496 19.02 -34.06 31.88
N THR A 497 18.95 -34.17 30.55
CA THR A 497 20.10 -34.55 29.71
C THR A 497 20.88 -33.35 29.16
N VAL A 498 20.30 -32.14 29.20
CA VAL A 498 20.94 -30.91 28.76
C VAL A 498 21.41 -30.08 29.95
N ALA A 499 22.55 -29.41 29.81
CA ALA A 499 23.05 -28.51 30.84
C ALA A 499 22.23 -27.21 30.85
N VAL A 500 21.59 -26.93 31.98
CA VAL A 500 20.83 -25.68 32.20
C VAL A 500 21.69 -24.73 33.04
N PRO A 501 22.10 -23.57 32.51
CA PRO A 501 22.84 -22.56 33.28
C PRO A 501 22.02 -22.07 34.47
N GLU A 502 22.67 -21.75 35.60
CA GLU A 502 21.98 -21.29 36.83
C GLU A 502 21.24 -19.96 36.62
N GLU A 503 21.76 -19.11 35.76
CA GLU A 503 21.19 -17.81 35.40
C GLU A 503 20.05 -17.89 34.38
N ALA A 504 19.75 -19.08 33.84
CA ALA A 504 18.76 -19.24 32.80
C ALA A 504 17.33 -19.06 33.33
N ARG A 505 16.49 -18.31 32.60
CA ARG A 505 15.06 -18.24 32.89
C ARG A 505 14.38 -19.52 32.41
N VAL A 506 13.90 -20.31 33.36
CA VAL A 506 13.09 -21.50 33.06
C VAL A 506 11.65 -21.07 32.76
N ILE A 507 11.14 -21.51 31.62
CA ILE A 507 9.78 -21.29 31.15
C ILE A 507 9.15 -22.68 31.02
N ASP A 508 8.19 -22.97 31.89
CA ASP A 508 7.48 -24.24 31.91
C ASP A 508 6.45 -24.27 30.78
N VAL A 509 6.62 -25.22 29.86
CA VAL A 509 5.74 -25.49 28.73
C VAL A 509 5.29 -26.96 28.76
N SER A 510 5.23 -27.54 29.95
CA SER A 510 4.75 -28.92 30.13
C SER A 510 3.35 -29.10 29.53
N GLY A 511 3.14 -30.24 28.87
CA GLY A 511 1.86 -30.56 28.21
C GLY A 511 1.71 -30.00 26.79
N HIS A 512 2.58 -29.08 26.37
CA HIS A 512 2.55 -28.46 25.05
C HIS A 512 3.48 -29.18 24.06
N THR A 513 3.39 -28.81 22.77
CA THR A 513 4.30 -29.29 21.72
C THR A 513 5.13 -28.14 21.13
N ILE A 514 6.44 -28.31 21.03
CA ILE A 514 7.37 -27.40 20.35
C ILE A 514 7.66 -27.93 18.95
N VAL A 515 7.48 -27.07 17.95
CA VAL A 515 7.95 -27.26 16.57
C VAL A 515 8.87 -26.10 16.17
N PRO A 516 9.72 -26.26 15.14
CA PRO A 516 10.43 -25.13 14.55
C PRO A 516 9.45 -24.07 14.06
N GLY A 517 9.90 -22.81 14.04
CA GLY A 517 9.16 -21.70 13.45
C GLY A 517 8.70 -22.01 12.02
N PHE A 518 7.43 -21.71 11.71
CA PHE A 518 6.89 -21.97 10.37
C PHE A 518 7.53 -21.06 9.32
N VAL A 519 7.71 -21.62 8.13
CA VAL A 519 8.29 -20.95 6.95
C VAL A 519 7.26 -20.93 5.84
N ASP A 520 6.81 -19.73 5.47
CA ASP A 520 5.98 -19.52 4.29
C ASP A 520 6.89 -19.21 3.09
N THR A 521 6.96 -20.14 2.14
CA THR A 521 7.88 -20.03 0.99
C THR A 521 7.32 -19.17 -0.14
N HIS A 522 6.06 -18.76 -0.05
CA HIS A 522 5.34 -17.97 -1.04
C HIS A 522 4.29 -17.09 -0.34
N ALA A 523 4.74 -16.04 0.34
CA ALA A 523 3.87 -15.10 1.04
C ALA A 523 3.90 -13.77 0.31
N HIS A 524 2.84 -13.42 -0.43
CA HIS A 524 2.75 -12.05 -0.91
C HIS A 524 2.36 -11.11 0.23
N MET A 525 3.32 -10.33 0.69
CA MET A 525 3.18 -9.33 1.72
C MET A 525 3.04 -8.00 0.99
N TRP A 526 1.81 -7.52 0.77
CA TRP A 526 1.54 -6.23 0.09
C TRP A 526 1.39 -5.09 1.12
N PRO A 527 2.47 -4.58 1.76
CA PRO A 527 2.36 -3.44 2.64
C PRO A 527 2.02 -2.18 1.83
N ALA A 528 1.70 -1.09 2.51
CA ALA A 528 1.48 0.18 1.84
C ALA A 528 2.75 0.63 1.07
N TRP A 529 2.56 0.91 -0.23
CA TRP A 529 3.62 1.37 -1.12
C TRP A 529 3.89 2.88 -1.04
N GLY A 530 5.14 3.25 -1.23
CA GLY A 530 5.66 4.62 -1.26
C GLY A 530 5.68 5.32 0.11
N VAL A 531 5.09 4.72 1.16
CA VAL A 531 5.12 5.24 2.52
C VAL A 531 5.19 4.11 3.53
N HIS A 532 6.36 3.94 4.14
CA HIS A 532 6.58 2.98 5.22
C HIS A 532 5.72 3.30 6.44
N ARG A 533 5.05 2.27 6.98
CA ARG A 533 4.34 2.39 8.27
C ARG A 533 4.94 1.46 9.32
N THR A 534 4.89 1.89 10.57
CA THR A 534 5.42 1.14 11.72
C THR A 534 4.45 0.09 12.26
N ASP A 535 3.26 -0.02 11.67
CA ASP A 535 2.12 -0.81 12.12
C ASP A 535 1.56 -1.71 11.00
N GLN A 536 2.43 -2.57 10.45
CA GLN A 536 2.08 -3.49 9.37
C GLN A 536 1.32 -4.71 9.87
N TRP A 537 -0.01 -4.67 9.76
CA TRP A 537 -0.91 -5.72 10.22
C TRP A 537 -0.59 -7.11 9.64
N ILE A 538 -0.18 -7.16 8.38
CA ILE A 538 0.19 -8.38 7.65
C ILE A 538 1.31 -9.15 8.35
N TYR A 539 2.33 -8.43 8.84
CA TYR A 539 3.46 -9.04 9.55
C TYR A 539 3.10 -9.51 10.95
N LEU A 540 2.22 -8.76 11.62
CA LEU A 540 1.72 -9.12 12.95
C LEU A 540 0.85 -10.38 12.88
N ALA A 541 -0.08 -10.45 11.92
CA ALA A 541 -0.95 -11.60 11.72
C ALA A 541 -0.15 -12.88 11.45
N ASN A 542 0.80 -12.84 10.50
CA ASN A 542 1.66 -14.00 10.23
C ASN A 542 2.46 -14.45 11.45
N LEU A 543 3.09 -13.52 12.18
CA LEU A 543 3.86 -13.89 13.37
C LEU A 543 2.97 -14.48 14.47
N ALA A 544 1.77 -13.94 14.69
CA ALA A 544 0.82 -14.46 15.68
C ALA A 544 0.35 -15.89 15.36
N TYR A 545 0.26 -16.23 14.08
CA TYR A 545 -0.01 -17.58 13.58
C TYR A 545 1.29 -18.39 13.36
N GLY A 546 2.36 -18.08 14.07
CA GLY A 546 3.55 -18.94 14.14
C GLY A 546 4.45 -18.92 12.90
N VAL A 547 4.09 -18.16 11.87
CA VAL A 547 4.95 -17.91 10.70
C VAL A 547 6.07 -16.97 11.15
N THR A 548 7.24 -17.54 11.36
CA THR A 548 8.44 -16.81 11.81
C THR A 548 9.32 -16.36 10.65
N THR A 549 9.13 -16.93 9.46
CA THR A 549 9.89 -16.61 8.26
C THR A 549 8.95 -16.63 7.05
N THR A 550 9.07 -15.61 6.21
CA THR A 550 8.35 -15.53 4.94
C THR A 550 9.31 -15.27 3.80
N ARG A 551 8.99 -15.83 2.65
CA ARG A 551 9.59 -15.45 1.38
C ARG A 551 8.52 -14.87 0.47
N ASP A 552 8.64 -13.58 0.22
CA ASP A 552 7.83 -12.87 -0.74
C ASP A 552 8.41 -13.09 -2.15
N PRO A 553 7.63 -13.70 -3.06
CA PRO A 553 8.10 -14.02 -4.39
C PRO A 553 7.97 -12.87 -5.39
N GLN A 554 7.19 -11.83 -5.11
CA GLN A 554 7.00 -10.69 -6.01
C GLN A 554 6.16 -9.63 -5.29
N THR A 555 6.65 -8.39 -5.17
CA THR A 555 5.89 -7.27 -4.60
C THR A 555 5.68 -6.10 -5.56
N SER A 556 6.13 -6.20 -6.82
CA SER A 556 6.21 -5.11 -7.80
C SER A 556 7.05 -3.88 -7.38
N THR A 557 7.50 -3.81 -6.13
CA THR A 557 8.24 -2.68 -5.55
C THR A 557 9.42 -3.16 -4.70
N THR A 558 10.36 -2.26 -4.39
CA THR A 558 11.47 -2.49 -3.49
C THR A 558 11.14 -2.18 -2.01
N ASP A 559 9.96 -1.64 -1.70
CA ASP A 559 9.55 -1.27 -0.33
C ASP A 559 9.63 -2.42 0.68
N VAL A 560 9.37 -3.65 0.25
CA VAL A 560 9.45 -4.85 1.10
C VAL A 560 10.86 -5.09 1.65
N LEU A 561 11.90 -4.63 0.94
CA LEU A 561 13.31 -4.80 1.35
C LEU A 561 13.61 -3.94 2.58
N SER A 562 13.12 -2.70 2.61
CA SER A 562 13.27 -1.82 3.78
C SER A 562 12.41 -2.28 4.96
N TYR A 563 11.22 -2.86 4.73
CA TYR A 563 10.49 -3.53 5.81
C TYR A 563 11.26 -4.74 6.37
N ALA A 564 11.92 -5.52 5.52
CA ALA A 564 12.78 -6.62 5.97
C ALA A 564 13.91 -6.12 6.87
N ASP A 565 14.52 -4.98 6.54
CA ASP A 565 15.56 -4.37 7.36
C ASP A 565 15.02 -3.84 8.69
N LEU A 566 13.84 -3.21 8.71
CA LEU A 566 13.18 -2.79 9.96
C LEU A 566 12.92 -3.98 10.90
N VAL A 567 12.50 -5.13 10.36
CA VAL A 567 12.29 -6.35 11.17
C VAL A 567 13.61 -6.96 11.66
N ARG A 568 14.69 -6.87 10.87
CA ARG A 568 16.04 -7.32 11.26
C ARG A 568 16.66 -6.41 12.34
N ALA A 569 16.38 -5.11 12.28
CA ALA A 569 16.81 -4.12 13.27
C ALA A 569 15.95 -4.14 14.55
N GLY A 570 14.82 -4.87 14.55
CA GLY A 570 13.90 -4.95 15.69
C GLY A 570 13.03 -3.70 15.86
N GLU A 571 12.97 -2.85 14.83
CA GLU A 571 12.11 -1.66 14.78
C GLU A 571 10.66 -2.02 14.41
N LEU A 572 10.47 -3.16 13.74
CA LEU A 572 9.16 -3.69 13.38
C LEU A 572 9.01 -5.14 13.88
N VAL A 573 7.87 -5.44 14.50
CA VAL A 573 7.51 -6.79 14.92
C VAL A 573 6.93 -7.55 13.73
N GLY A 574 7.48 -8.73 13.44
CA GLY A 574 7.08 -9.53 12.29
C GLY A 574 7.98 -10.75 12.05
N PRO A 575 7.64 -11.59 11.06
CA PRO A 575 8.51 -12.67 10.59
C PRO A 575 9.80 -12.14 9.97
N ARG A 576 10.81 -12.99 9.84
CA ARG A 576 11.95 -12.69 8.96
C ARG A 576 11.45 -12.63 7.53
N ILE A 577 11.65 -11.49 6.88
CA ILE A 577 11.21 -11.26 5.51
C ILE A 577 12.40 -11.50 4.58
N TYR A 578 12.23 -12.46 3.70
CA TYR A 578 13.02 -12.61 2.48
C TYR A 578 12.13 -12.18 1.32
N SER A 579 12.70 -11.49 0.34
CA SER A 579 11.95 -11.11 -0.85
C SER A 579 12.85 -11.16 -2.08
N THR A 580 12.23 -11.42 -3.22
CA THR A 580 12.84 -11.22 -4.53
C THR A 580 12.77 -9.76 -4.99
N GLY A 581 11.98 -8.90 -4.31
CA GLY A 581 11.60 -7.58 -4.80
C GLY A 581 10.63 -7.68 -5.99
N PRO A 582 10.76 -6.81 -7.01
CA PRO A 582 10.07 -6.98 -8.28
C PRO A 582 10.34 -8.34 -8.94
N GLY A 583 9.48 -8.77 -9.85
CA GLY A 583 9.65 -10.05 -10.57
C GLY A 583 10.35 -9.86 -11.91
N VAL A 584 10.93 -10.93 -12.47
CA VAL A 584 11.40 -10.97 -13.86
C VAL A 584 10.27 -11.50 -14.73
N PHE A 585 9.63 -10.63 -15.51
CA PHE A 585 8.48 -10.98 -16.35
C PHE A 585 8.84 -11.15 -17.82
N TRP A 586 7.86 -11.54 -18.64
CA TRP A 586 8.03 -11.67 -20.09
C TRP A 586 8.30 -10.33 -20.79
N GLN A 587 7.85 -9.22 -20.21
CA GLN A 587 8.05 -7.89 -20.78
C GLN A 587 9.53 -7.47 -20.81
N GLU A 588 10.36 -7.97 -19.89
CA GLU A 588 11.84 -7.80 -19.90
C GLU A 588 12.47 -8.25 -21.24
N SER A 589 11.78 -9.11 -22.00
CA SER A 589 12.11 -9.42 -23.40
C SER A 589 13.58 -9.81 -23.61
N VAL A 590 14.12 -10.67 -22.74
CA VAL A 590 15.54 -11.11 -22.75
C VAL A 590 15.98 -11.58 -24.15
N ARG A 591 17.07 -11.01 -24.69
CA ARG A 591 17.46 -11.19 -26.12
C ARG A 591 18.75 -12.00 -26.28
N SER A 592 19.61 -11.95 -25.27
CA SER A 592 20.91 -12.61 -25.22
C SER A 592 21.21 -13.04 -23.78
N LEU A 593 22.32 -13.76 -23.60
CA LEU A 593 22.83 -14.07 -22.26
C LEU A 593 23.32 -12.81 -21.54
N ASP A 594 23.97 -11.89 -22.25
CA ASP A 594 24.45 -10.64 -21.67
C ASP A 594 23.30 -9.75 -21.20
N HIS A 595 22.22 -9.66 -21.98
CA HIS A 595 21.02 -8.96 -21.51
C HIS A 595 20.43 -9.63 -20.25
N ALA A 596 20.44 -10.97 -20.16
CA ALA A 596 20.02 -11.65 -18.92
C ALA A 596 20.93 -11.33 -17.73
N ARG A 597 22.25 -11.17 -17.94
CA ARG A 597 23.19 -10.73 -16.90
C ARG A 597 22.81 -9.36 -16.38
N ASP A 598 22.55 -8.40 -17.26
CA ASP A 598 22.17 -7.04 -16.86
C ASP A 598 20.88 -6.99 -16.06
N VAL A 599 19.85 -7.74 -16.50
CA VAL A 599 18.59 -7.86 -15.74
C VAL A 599 18.85 -8.37 -14.32
N LEU A 600 19.72 -9.39 -14.17
CA LEU A 600 20.00 -9.98 -12.86
C LEU A 600 20.92 -9.14 -11.97
N ARG A 601 21.75 -8.27 -12.56
CA ARG A 601 22.55 -7.31 -11.79
C ARG A 601 21.68 -6.38 -10.96
N ARG A 602 20.48 -6.03 -11.43
CA ARG A 602 19.47 -5.29 -10.65
C ARG A 602 19.25 -5.93 -9.26
N TYR A 603 19.14 -7.25 -9.27
CA TYR A 603 18.86 -8.07 -8.09
C TYR A 603 20.11 -8.35 -7.25
N SER A 604 21.24 -8.68 -7.86
CA SER A 604 22.48 -9.02 -7.13
C SER A 604 23.18 -7.79 -6.57
N ASP A 605 23.35 -6.77 -7.40
CA ASP A 605 24.29 -5.67 -7.14
C ASP A 605 23.59 -4.51 -6.43
N TYR A 606 22.29 -4.30 -6.66
CA TYR A 606 21.57 -3.12 -6.19
C TYR A 606 20.55 -3.45 -5.10
N TYR A 607 19.66 -4.42 -5.34
CA TYR A 607 18.65 -4.82 -4.36
C TYR A 607 19.21 -5.79 -3.30
N ASP A 608 20.34 -6.43 -3.59
CA ASP A 608 20.97 -7.48 -2.77
C ASP A 608 20.02 -8.65 -2.43
N THR A 609 19.09 -8.96 -3.34
CA THR A 609 18.17 -10.08 -3.19
C THR A 609 18.91 -11.39 -3.47
N LYS A 610 18.73 -12.39 -2.59
CA LYS A 610 19.38 -13.71 -2.75
C LYS A 610 18.59 -14.67 -3.64
N THR A 611 17.40 -14.25 -4.06
CA THR A 611 16.49 -15.01 -4.91
C THR A 611 15.80 -14.08 -5.89
N ILE A 612 15.41 -14.60 -7.05
CA ILE A 612 14.50 -13.94 -8.00
C ILE A 612 13.29 -14.83 -8.28
N LYS A 613 12.21 -14.22 -8.76
CA LYS A 613 11.05 -14.91 -9.30
C LYS A 613 10.91 -14.61 -10.77
N MET A 614 10.82 -15.66 -11.57
CA MET A 614 10.64 -15.58 -13.02
C MET A 614 9.19 -15.91 -13.38
N TYR A 615 8.47 -14.96 -13.97
CA TYR A 615 7.09 -15.07 -14.45
C TYR A 615 7.05 -15.36 -15.94
N VAL A 616 6.99 -16.65 -16.31
CA VAL A 616 6.75 -17.11 -17.69
C VAL A 616 7.59 -16.33 -18.73
N ALA A 617 8.85 -16.04 -18.40
CA ALA A 617 9.68 -15.10 -19.14
C ALA A 617 10.16 -15.72 -20.46
N GLY A 618 9.37 -15.50 -21.51
CA GLY A 618 9.71 -15.87 -22.89
C GLY A 618 9.81 -17.38 -23.16
N ASN A 619 10.47 -17.71 -24.27
CA ASN A 619 10.69 -19.07 -24.73
C ASN A 619 11.80 -19.80 -23.92
N ARG A 620 11.99 -21.09 -24.18
CA ARG A 620 12.94 -21.91 -23.42
C ARG A 620 14.39 -21.41 -23.49
N LYS A 621 14.85 -20.87 -24.63
CA LYS A 621 16.21 -20.34 -24.78
C LYS A 621 16.43 -19.15 -23.85
N GLN A 622 15.44 -18.27 -23.77
CA GLN A 622 15.46 -17.10 -22.88
C GLN A 622 15.51 -17.52 -21.41
N ARG A 623 14.70 -18.50 -21.00
CA ARG A 623 14.77 -19.07 -19.65
C ARG A 623 16.12 -19.75 -19.36
N GLN A 624 16.75 -20.38 -20.34
CA GLN A 624 18.08 -20.96 -20.17
C GLN A 624 19.16 -19.89 -19.98
N TRP A 625 19.04 -18.72 -20.61
CA TRP A 625 19.91 -17.59 -20.34
C TRP A 625 19.71 -17.03 -18.94
N ILE A 626 18.46 -16.87 -18.49
CA ILE A 626 18.14 -16.38 -17.13
C ILE A 626 18.75 -17.29 -16.05
N ILE A 627 18.58 -18.61 -16.13
CA ILE A 627 19.14 -19.51 -15.11
C ILE A 627 20.68 -19.58 -15.14
N GLN A 628 21.29 -19.41 -16.33
CA GLN A 628 22.75 -19.30 -16.45
C GLN A 628 23.27 -18.04 -15.78
N ALA A 629 22.68 -16.88 -16.09
CA ALA A 629 23.02 -15.62 -15.46
C ALA A 629 22.77 -15.65 -13.94
N ALA A 630 21.69 -16.30 -13.48
CA ALA A 630 21.38 -16.41 -12.05
C ALA A 630 22.44 -17.22 -11.30
N ARG A 631 22.90 -18.31 -11.92
CA ARG A 631 24.01 -19.11 -11.39
C ARG A 631 25.31 -18.31 -11.33
N GLU A 632 25.62 -17.52 -12.35
CA GLU A 632 26.81 -16.65 -12.37
C GLU A 632 26.74 -15.56 -11.28
N ALA A 633 25.57 -14.97 -11.07
CA ALA A 633 25.31 -13.96 -10.03
C ALA A 633 25.18 -14.54 -8.62
N GLY A 634 25.09 -15.87 -8.47
CA GLY A 634 24.89 -16.53 -7.18
C GLY A 634 23.48 -16.32 -6.57
N ILE A 635 22.48 -16.09 -7.41
CA ILE A 635 21.07 -15.89 -7.01
C ILE A 635 20.27 -17.16 -7.30
N MET A 636 19.32 -17.49 -6.42
CA MET A 636 18.43 -18.64 -6.60
C MET A 636 17.12 -18.26 -7.32
N PRO A 637 16.86 -18.74 -8.56
CA PRO A 637 15.62 -18.42 -9.26
C PRO A 637 14.50 -19.41 -8.95
N THR A 638 13.31 -18.93 -8.62
CA THR A 638 12.08 -19.75 -8.63
C THR A 638 11.21 -19.39 -9.83
N THR A 639 10.37 -20.32 -10.27
CA THR A 639 9.47 -20.11 -11.42
C THR A 639 8.02 -19.93 -11.00
N GLU A 640 7.29 -19.14 -11.77
CA GLU A 640 5.83 -19.18 -11.82
C GLU A 640 5.39 -20.48 -12.50
N GLY A 641 4.68 -21.34 -11.77
CA GLY A 641 4.00 -22.48 -12.37
C GLY A 641 3.02 -21.99 -13.42
N SER A 642 3.04 -22.61 -14.59
CA SER A 642 2.22 -22.20 -15.72
C SER A 642 1.01 -23.12 -15.90
N LEU A 643 -0.09 -22.58 -16.42
CA LEU A 643 -1.16 -23.40 -17.02
C LEU A 643 -0.66 -24.24 -18.21
N ASN A 644 0.53 -23.92 -18.76
CA ASN A 644 1.20 -24.73 -19.76
C ASN A 644 2.04 -25.84 -19.12
N PHE A 645 1.49 -27.05 -19.06
CA PHE A 645 2.17 -28.21 -18.48
C PHE A 645 3.56 -28.48 -19.10
N LYS A 646 3.71 -28.33 -20.42
CA LYS A 646 5.00 -28.53 -21.10
C LYS A 646 6.06 -27.55 -20.59
N GLN A 647 5.67 -26.32 -20.27
CA GLN A 647 6.59 -25.33 -19.72
C GLN A 647 7.12 -25.78 -18.35
N ASN A 648 6.23 -26.18 -17.43
CA ASN A 648 6.62 -26.67 -16.09
C ASN A 648 7.62 -27.84 -16.18
N ILE A 649 7.41 -28.77 -17.11
CA ILE A 649 8.33 -29.88 -17.36
C ILE A 649 9.68 -29.36 -17.87
N THR A 650 9.70 -28.44 -18.84
CA THR A 650 10.98 -27.92 -19.35
C THR A 650 11.77 -27.14 -18.30
N GLU A 651 11.11 -26.37 -17.43
CA GLU A 651 11.77 -25.65 -16.33
C GLU A 651 12.38 -26.62 -15.31
N THR A 652 11.69 -27.74 -15.04
CA THR A 652 12.22 -28.83 -14.21
C THR A 652 13.48 -29.43 -14.83
N VAL A 653 13.44 -29.73 -16.14
CA VAL A 653 14.59 -30.28 -16.88
C VAL A 653 15.75 -29.29 -16.98
N ASP A 654 15.45 -27.99 -17.10
CA ASP A 654 16.47 -26.93 -17.16
C ASP A 654 17.14 -26.69 -15.80
N GLY A 655 16.60 -27.24 -14.70
CA GLY A 655 17.22 -27.25 -13.38
C GLY A 655 16.82 -26.10 -12.46
N TYR A 656 15.66 -25.50 -12.66
CA TYR A 656 15.15 -24.44 -11.77
C TYR A 656 14.87 -24.99 -10.35
N PRO A 657 15.43 -24.38 -9.28
CA PRO A 657 15.39 -24.93 -7.93
C PRO A 657 14.02 -24.87 -7.24
N GLY A 658 13.10 -24.03 -7.69
CA GLY A 658 11.72 -23.93 -7.15
C GLY A 658 10.67 -23.83 -8.24
N LEU A 659 9.51 -24.49 -8.05
CA LEU A 659 8.28 -24.30 -8.82
C LEU A 659 7.18 -23.83 -7.87
N GLU A 660 6.60 -22.67 -8.12
CA GLU A 660 5.41 -22.23 -7.39
C GLU A 660 4.14 -22.58 -8.17
N HIS A 661 3.00 -22.67 -7.48
CA HIS A 661 1.68 -23.03 -8.00
C HIS A 661 1.52 -24.49 -8.44
N SER A 662 0.28 -24.94 -8.36
CA SER A 662 -0.12 -26.31 -8.68
C SER A 662 0.10 -26.60 -10.16
N LEU A 663 0.55 -27.81 -10.50
CA LEU A 663 0.52 -28.26 -11.89
C LEU A 663 -0.94 -28.29 -12.39
N PRO A 664 -1.23 -27.88 -13.64
CA PRO A 664 -2.60 -27.67 -14.11
C PRO A 664 -3.37 -28.96 -14.43
N ILE A 665 -2.76 -30.13 -14.27
CA ILE A 665 -3.35 -31.43 -14.61
C ILE A 665 -3.19 -32.43 -13.48
N TYR A 666 -4.20 -33.28 -13.30
CA TYR A 666 -4.22 -34.41 -12.39
C TYR A 666 -5.05 -35.56 -13.01
N PRO A 667 -4.72 -36.86 -12.80
CA PRO A 667 -3.54 -37.37 -12.09
C PRO A 667 -2.25 -37.20 -12.88
N LEU A 668 -1.13 -37.18 -12.15
CA LEU A 668 0.21 -37.20 -12.73
C LEU A 668 0.76 -38.63 -12.72
N TYR A 669 1.47 -38.99 -13.77
CA TYR A 669 2.07 -40.31 -13.92
C TYR A 669 3.42 -40.40 -13.19
N ASP A 670 3.83 -41.63 -12.85
CA ASP A 670 5.06 -41.93 -12.08
C ASP A 670 6.34 -41.32 -12.68
N ASP A 671 6.40 -41.17 -14.00
CA ASP A 671 7.54 -40.55 -14.69
C ASP A 671 7.68 -39.06 -14.36
N VAL A 672 6.56 -38.34 -14.24
CA VAL A 672 6.53 -36.94 -13.81
C VAL A 672 6.90 -36.83 -12.33
N VAL A 673 6.33 -37.68 -11.48
CA VAL A 673 6.66 -37.73 -10.03
C VAL A 673 8.16 -37.94 -9.83
N LYS A 674 8.72 -38.95 -10.53
CA LYS A 674 10.13 -39.28 -10.46
C LYS A 674 11.02 -38.17 -11.01
N LEU A 675 10.63 -37.53 -12.12
CA LEU A 675 11.36 -36.38 -12.67
C LEU A 675 11.45 -35.25 -11.65
N PHE A 676 10.35 -34.90 -11.00
CA PHE A 676 10.33 -33.84 -9.98
C PHE A 676 11.20 -34.23 -8.77
N ALA A 677 11.04 -35.45 -8.25
CA ALA A 677 11.83 -35.93 -7.11
C ALA A 677 13.34 -35.93 -7.40
N GLU A 678 13.76 -36.49 -8.55
CA GLU A 678 15.17 -36.59 -8.93
C GLU A 678 15.80 -35.26 -9.36
N SER A 679 15.00 -34.29 -9.83
CA SER A 679 15.49 -32.94 -10.13
C SER A 679 16.01 -32.20 -8.89
N GLY A 680 15.58 -32.64 -7.70
CA GLY A 680 15.94 -32.02 -6.43
C GLY A 680 15.30 -30.65 -6.18
N ARG A 681 14.38 -30.19 -7.05
CA ARG A 681 13.67 -28.91 -6.86
C ARG A 681 12.63 -28.98 -5.75
N THR A 682 12.26 -27.83 -5.20
CA THR A 682 11.08 -27.71 -4.34
C THR A 682 9.84 -27.40 -5.16
N TYR A 683 8.74 -28.07 -4.83
CA TYR A 683 7.39 -27.79 -5.36
C TYR A 683 6.53 -27.11 -4.28
N THR A 684 6.10 -25.88 -4.54
CA THR A 684 5.24 -25.10 -3.63
C THR A 684 3.88 -24.95 -4.30
N PRO A 685 2.87 -25.77 -3.97
CA PRO A 685 1.67 -25.91 -4.78
C PRO A 685 0.71 -24.71 -4.68
N THR A 686 0.77 -23.92 -3.61
CA THR A 686 -0.14 -22.79 -3.33
C THR A 686 -1.59 -23.15 -3.64
N LEU A 687 -2.07 -24.26 -3.08
CA LEU A 687 -3.39 -24.83 -3.31
C LEU A 687 -4.53 -23.85 -3.00
N LEU A 688 -4.29 -22.85 -2.14
CA LEU A 688 -5.19 -21.72 -1.96
C LEU A 688 -5.59 -21.04 -3.28
N VAL A 689 -4.71 -21.03 -4.29
CA VAL A 689 -5.00 -20.54 -5.66
C VAL A 689 -4.84 -21.62 -6.73
N SER A 690 -5.22 -22.84 -6.42
CA SER A 690 -5.07 -23.99 -7.32
C SER A 690 -5.60 -23.74 -8.74
N TYR A 691 -4.88 -24.26 -9.73
CA TYR A 691 -5.28 -24.24 -11.14
C TYR A 691 -6.34 -25.29 -11.46
N GLY A 692 -7.18 -24.99 -12.46
CA GLY A 692 -8.13 -25.95 -13.03
C GLY A 692 -9.45 -26.13 -12.26
N GLY A 693 -9.69 -25.34 -11.21
CA GLY A 693 -10.95 -25.35 -10.47
C GLY A 693 -11.05 -24.20 -9.45
N PRO A 694 -12.11 -24.16 -8.62
CA PRO A 694 -12.26 -23.18 -7.56
C PRO A 694 -11.12 -23.28 -6.54
N TRP A 695 -10.57 -22.11 -6.22
CA TRP A 695 -9.51 -21.91 -5.23
C TRP A 695 -9.85 -22.53 -3.87
N ALA A 696 -8.88 -23.20 -3.23
CA ALA A 696 -9.09 -23.81 -1.91
C ALA A 696 -9.45 -22.78 -0.84
N GLU A 697 -9.01 -21.51 -0.97
CA GLU A 697 -9.45 -20.46 -0.05
C GLU A 697 -10.98 -20.32 0.02
N ASN A 698 -11.69 -20.51 -1.08
CA ASN A 698 -13.15 -20.45 -1.09
C ASN A 698 -13.78 -21.54 -0.23
N TRP A 699 -13.17 -22.73 -0.17
CA TRP A 699 -13.62 -23.80 0.71
C TRP A 699 -13.50 -23.37 2.17
N PHE A 700 -12.34 -22.88 2.58
CA PHE A 700 -12.12 -22.48 3.97
C PHE A 700 -12.98 -21.28 4.39
N PHE A 701 -13.19 -20.29 3.51
CA PHE A 701 -14.15 -19.22 3.80
C PHE A 701 -15.60 -19.72 3.95
N GLN A 702 -15.97 -20.85 3.34
CA GLN A 702 -17.31 -21.43 3.47
C GLN A 702 -17.45 -22.32 4.71
N THR A 703 -16.37 -22.93 5.18
CA THR A 703 -16.42 -23.95 6.24
C THR A 703 -15.86 -23.50 7.58
N GLU A 704 -15.08 -22.42 7.62
CA GLU A 704 -14.42 -21.91 8.83
C GLU A 704 -15.05 -20.58 9.30
N ASP A 705 -15.04 -20.32 10.61
CA ASP A 705 -15.50 -19.04 11.17
C ASP A 705 -14.39 -17.97 11.18
N VAL A 706 -14.06 -17.48 9.99
CA VAL A 706 -12.95 -16.53 9.80
C VAL A 706 -13.26 -15.16 10.41
N TYR A 707 -14.51 -14.72 10.34
CA TYR A 707 -14.92 -13.42 10.89
C TYR A 707 -15.06 -13.46 12.41
N GLY A 708 -15.39 -14.61 12.99
CA GLY A 708 -15.49 -14.81 14.44
C GLY A 708 -14.16 -15.03 15.14
N ASP A 709 -13.10 -15.38 14.41
CA ASP A 709 -11.76 -15.61 14.96
C ASP A 709 -11.23 -14.38 15.74
N PRO A 710 -11.03 -14.48 17.08
CA PRO A 710 -10.61 -13.36 17.91
C PRO A 710 -9.16 -12.93 17.65
N LYS A 711 -8.28 -13.86 17.25
CA LYS A 711 -6.87 -13.62 16.96
C LYS A 711 -6.73 -12.88 15.63
N LEU A 712 -7.40 -13.32 14.57
CA LEU A 712 -7.47 -12.58 13.31
C LEU A 712 -8.06 -11.17 13.49
N ARG A 713 -9.18 -11.00 14.21
CA ARG A 713 -9.78 -9.68 14.46
C ARG A 713 -8.88 -8.72 15.21
N ARG A 714 -7.96 -9.25 16.03
CA ARG A 714 -6.98 -8.45 16.76
C ARG A 714 -5.88 -7.93 15.83
N PHE A 715 -5.36 -8.80 14.95
CA PHE A 715 -4.20 -8.47 14.13
C PHE A 715 -4.54 -7.94 12.73
N THR A 716 -5.79 -8.03 12.29
CA THR A 716 -6.24 -7.57 10.96
C THR A 716 -7.22 -6.40 11.10
N PRO A 717 -7.03 -5.29 10.37
CA PRO A 717 -7.98 -4.18 10.38
C PRO A 717 -9.38 -4.65 9.96
N ILE A 718 -10.40 -4.15 10.65
CA ILE A 718 -11.77 -4.65 10.48
C ILE A 718 -12.30 -4.49 9.04
N ASP A 719 -11.92 -3.41 8.35
CA ASP A 719 -12.32 -3.16 6.97
C ASP A 719 -11.72 -4.19 6.00
N GLU A 720 -10.46 -4.62 6.25
CA GLU A 720 -9.79 -5.67 5.49
C GLU A 720 -10.45 -7.03 5.78
N LEU A 721 -10.63 -7.38 7.06
CA LEU A 721 -11.24 -8.65 7.44
C LEU A 721 -12.69 -8.76 6.93
N ALA A 722 -13.48 -7.70 7.08
CA ALA A 722 -14.87 -7.68 6.65
C ALA A 722 -15.02 -7.75 5.13
N SER A 723 -14.13 -7.09 4.37
CA SER A 723 -14.16 -7.15 2.91
C SER A 723 -13.89 -8.56 2.38
N MET A 724 -12.99 -9.30 3.03
CA MET A 724 -12.65 -10.68 2.66
C MET A 724 -13.72 -11.70 3.06
N THR A 725 -14.40 -11.50 4.20
CA THR A 725 -15.23 -12.54 4.84
C THR A 725 -16.74 -12.36 4.66
N ARG A 726 -17.28 -11.13 4.68
CA ARG A 726 -18.74 -10.93 4.80
C ARG A 726 -19.51 -11.12 3.49
N ARG A 727 -18.86 -10.97 2.34
CA ARG A 727 -19.50 -11.09 1.01
C ARG A 727 -18.56 -11.79 0.04
N ARG A 728 -18.65 -13.12 -0.03
CA ARG A 728 -17.99 -13.91 -1.08
C ARG A 728 -18.87 -13.91 -2.32
N GLY A 729 -18.30 -13.59 -3.49
CA GLY A 729 -19.05 -13.48 -4.75
C GLY A 729 -19.44 -14.83 -5.37
N GLN A 730 -18.90 -15.94 -4.87
CA GLN A 730 -19.05 -17.27 -5.44
C GLN A 730 -19.18 -18.33 -4.33
N TRP A 731 -19.97 -19.36 -4.59
CA TRP A 731 -20.16 -20.54 -3.74
C TRP A 731 -20.01 -21.80 -4.61
N PHE A 732 -19.36 -22.82 -4.06
CA PHE A 732 -18.99 -24.05 -4.77
C PHE A 732 -19.31 -25.26 -3.90
N THR A 733 -19.69 -26.39 -4.48
CA THR A 733 -19.80 -27.65 -3.72
C THR A 733 -18.41 -28.27 -3.51
N ARG A 734 -18.28 -29.20 -2.55
CA ARG A 734 -17.00 -29.88 -2.27
C ARG A 734 -16.42 -30.55 -3.51
N GLU A 735 -17.26 -31.15 -4.34
CA GLU A 735 -16.85 -31.90 -5.54
C GLU A 735 -16.34 -31.00 -6.68
N GLU A 736 -16.63 -29.70 -6.63
CA GLU A 736 -16.10 -28.74 -7.61
C GLU A 736 -14.65 -28.35 -7.28
N HIS A 737 -14.24 -28.45 -6.00
CA HIS A 737 -12.88 -28.13 -5.58
C HIS A 737 -11.87 -29.20 -6.03
N VAL A 738 -10.74 -28.74 -6.58
CA VAL A 738 -9.70 -29.62 -7.17
C VAL A 738 -8.44 -29.75 -6.31
N PHE A 739 -8.37 -29.04 -5.18
CA PHE A 739 -7.14 -28.97 -4.39
C PHE A 739 -6.77 -30.29 -3.71
N ASP A 740 -7.74 -31.13 -3.33
CA ASP A 740 -7.46 -32.47 -2.77
C ASP A 740 -6.73 -33.36 -3.79
N ASP A 741 -7.12 -33.25 -5.06
CA ASP A 741 -6.50 -34.00 -6.15
C ASP A 741 -5.06 -33.52 -6.37
N HIS A 742 -4.85 -32.20 -6.41
CA HIS A 742 -3.50 -31.62 -6.48
C HIS A 742 -2.64 -31.96 -5.25
N ALA A 743 -3.24 -32.04 -4.06
CA ALA A 743 -2.55 -32.41 -2.84
C ALA A 743 -2.04 -33.85 -2.86
N ARG A 744 -2.72 -34.78 -3.54
CA ARG A 744 -2.21 -36.17 -3.70
C ARG A 744 -0.87 -36.21 -4.41
N PHE A 745 -0.65 -35.33 -5.39
CA PHE A 745 0.66 -35.24 -6.03
C PHE A 745 1.76 -34.77 -5.05
N VAL A 746 1.44 -33.89 -4.10
CA VAL A 746 2.38 -33.50 -3.04
C VAL A 746 2.80 -34.72 -2.23
N ALA A 747 1.83 -35.57 -1.84
CA ALA A 747 2.11 -36.82 -1.13
C ALA A 747 2.95 -37.79 -1.97
N ASP A 748 2.61 -37.99 -3.24
CA ASP A 748 3.36 -38.86 -4.17
C ASP A 748 4.80 -38.37 -4.37
N LEU A 749 4.99 -37.05 -4.53
CA LEU A 749 6.30 -36.42 -4.67
C LEU A 749 7.16 -36.65 -3.43
N VAL A 750 6.61 -36.42 -2.24
CA VAL A 750 7.32 -36.62 -0.98
C VAL A 750 7.66 -38.10 -0.76
N ALA A 751 6.73 -39.01 -1.05
CA ALA A 751 6.97 -40.45 -0.98
C ALA A 751 8.09 -40.92 -1.93
N ALA A 752 8.24 -40.24 -3.09
CA ALA A 752 9.33 -40.48 -4.04
C ALA A 752 10.67 -39.82 -3.63
N GLY A 753 10.74 -39.12 -2.50
CA GLY A 753 11.95 -38.45 -1.99
C GLY A 753 12.11 -37.00 -2.48
N GLY A 754 11.10 -36.43 -3.13
CA GLY A 754 11.02 -35.02 -3.46
C GLY A 754 10.73 -34.13 -2.25
N LYS A 755 10.73 -32.81 -2.45
CA LYS A 755 10.42 -31.84 -1.39
C LYS A 755 9.30 -30.90 -1.81
N ALA A 756 8.43 -30.61 -0.86
CA ALA A 756 7.40 -29.58 -1.00
C ALA A 756 7.61 -28.44 0.00
N GLY A 757 7.14 -27.24 -0.36
CA GLY A 757 7.07 -26.07 0.52
C GLY A 757 5.62 -25.65 0.75
N VAL A 758 5.34 -25.07 1.91
CA VAL A 758 4.02 -24.45 2.20
C VAL A 758 4.08 -22.99 1.75
N GLY A 759 3.17 -22.60 0.86
CA GLY A 759 3.08 -21.27 0.29
C GLY A 759 1.67 -20.72 0.33
N SER A 760 1.37 -19.77 1.21
CA SER A 760 0.00 -19.29 1.43
C SER A 760 -0.54 -18.39 0.31
N HIS A 761 0.34 -17.88 -0.55
CA HIS A 761 0.08 -16.88 -1.59
C HIS A 761 -0.37 -15.50 -1.06
N GLY A 762 -0.88 -15.38 0.18
CA GLY A 762 -1.13 -14.08 0.82
C GLY A 762 -2.55 -13.53 0.67
N GLN A 763 -3.52 -14.36 0.28
CA GLN A 763 -4.96 -14.02 0.26
C GLN A 763 -5.46 -13.67 1.67
N LEU A 764 -5.01 -14.41 2.68
CA LEU A 764 -5.31 -14.16 4.09
C LEU A 764 -4.04 -14.38 4.93
N GLN A 765 -3.53 -13.32 5.53
CA GLN A 765 -2.30 -13.34 6.31
C GLN A 765 -2.53 -14.02 7.66
N GLY A 766 -1.56 -14.82 8.13
CA GLY A 766 -1.71 -15.66 9.31
C GLY A 766 -2.47 -16.95 8.99
N LEU A 767 -3.78 -16.98 9.22
CA LEU A 767 -4.58 -18.21 9.11
C LEU A 767 -4.51 -18.88 7.72
N GLY A 768 -4.37 -18.12 6.63
CA GLY A 768 -4.21 -18.68 5.29
C GLY A 768 -2.99 -19.58 5.13
N TYR A 769 -1.92 -19.38 5.92
CA TYR A 769 -0.79 -20.30 5.96
C TYR A 769 -1.19 -21.70 6.41
N HIS A 770 -2.00 -21.79 7.47
CA HIS A 770 -2.50 -23.06 7.98
C HIS A 770 -3.46 -23.72 7.01
N TRP A 771 -4.31 -22.95 6.33
CA TRP A 771 -5.17 -23.47 5.29
C TRP A 771 -4.40 -24.15 4.16
N GLU A 772 -3.28 -23.56 3.72
CA GLU A 772 -2.41 -24.20 2.73
C GLU A 772 -1.84 -25.52 3.27
N LEU A 773 -1.33 -25.52 4.51
CA LEU A 773 -0.80 -26.72 5.15
C LEU A 773 -1.86 -27.84 5.26
N TRP A 774 -3.09 -27.48 5.62
CA TRP A 774 -4.21 -28.42 5.72
C TRP A 774 -4.66 -28.91 4.35
N ALA A 775 -4.67 -28.03 3.34
CA ALA A 775 -4.96 -28.41 1.96
C ALA A 775 -3.90 -29.37 1.40
N MET A 776 -2.61 -29.16 1.72
CA MET A 776 -1.55 -30.10 1.33
C MET A 776 -1.72 -31.46 2.02
N GLN A 777 -2.13 -31.47 3.30
CA GLN A 777 -2.35 -32.71 4.05
C GLN A 777 -3.57 -33.49 3.58
N SER A 778 -4.61 -32.83 3.04
CA SER A 778 -5.83 -33.50 2.57
C SER A 778 -5.59 -34.53 1.45
N GLY A 779 -4.46 -34.43 0.76
CA GLY A 779 -3.97 -35.40 -0.22
C GLY A 779 -3.42 -36.70 0.37
N GLY A 780 -3.35 -36.84 1.70
CA GLY A 780 -2.79 -38.00 2.40
C GLY A 780 -1.30 -37.87 2.74
N LEU A 781 -0.76 -36.65 2.77
CA LEU A 781 0.60 -36.39 3.24
C LEU A 781 0.68 -36.66 4.76
N PRO A 782 1.59 -37.50 5.26
CA PRO A 782 1.72 -37.74 6.70
C PRO A 782 1.97 -36.43 7.48
N GLU A 783 1.43 -36.33 8.70
CA GLU A 783 1.49 -35.12 9.53
C GLU A 783 2.94 -34.66 9.75
N HIS A 784 3.84 -35.61 10.00
CA HIS A 784 5.26 -35.31 10.18
C HIS A 784 5.91 -34.75 8.90
N ASP A 785 5.49 -35.20 7.71
CA ASP A 785 6.00 -34.69 6.43
C ASP A 785 5.36 -33.35 6.05
N ALA A 786 4.10 -33.14 6.41
CA ALA A 786 3.45 -31.83 6.33
C ALA A 786 4.21 -30.80 7.18
N LEU A 787 4.61 -31.16 8.40
CA LEU A 787 5.46 -30.30 9.24
C LEU A 787 6.87 -30.10 8.65
N ARG A 788 7.46 -31.08 7.96
CA ARG A 788 8.73 -30.89 7.24
C ARG A 788 8.57 -29.86 6.13
N ALA A 789 7.50 -29.91 5.35
CA ALA A 789 7.17 -28.91 4.34
C ALA A 789 7.03 -27.50 4.96
N ALA A 790 6.36 -27.42 6.11
CA ALA A 790 6.16 -26.18 6.87
C ALA A 790 7.43 -25.61 7.52
N THR A 791 8.49 -26.42 7.68
CA THR A 791 9.68 -26.04 8.47
C THR A 791 10.99 -26.32 7.72
N THR A 792 11.57 -27.52 7.86
CA THR A 792 12.92 -27.81 7.37
C THR A 792 13.04 -27.76 5.85
N TRP A 793 12.03 -28.21 5.10
CA TRP A 793 12.04 -28.15 3.64
C TRP A 793 11.74 -26.74 3.14
N GLY A 794 10.84 -26.00 3.80
CA GLY A 794 10.62 -24.59 3.52
C GLY A 794 11.88 -23.74 3.76
N ALA A 795 12.57 -23.94 4.88
CA ALA A 795 13.84 -23.28 5.16
C ALA A 795 14.92 -23.64 4.12
N TRP A 796 14.95 -24.90 3.67
CA TRP A 796 15.87 -25.37 2.64
C TRP A 796 15.58 -24.73 1.28
N SER A 797 14.31 -24.64 0.88
CA SER A 797 13.90 -24.13 -0.44
C SER A 797 14.26 -22.66 -0.64
N ILE A 798 14.31 -21.88 0.44
CA ILE A 798 14.73 -20.47 0.41
C ILE A 798 16.23 -20.28 0.71
N GLY A 799 17.02 -21.36 0.79
CA GLY A 799 18.46 -21.30 1.02
C GLY A 799 18.91 -21.06 2.46
N HIS A 800 18.01 -21.16 3.44
CA HIS A 800 18.26 -20.84 4.85
C HIS A 800 18.21 -22.04 5.82
N GLY A 801 18.19 -23.27 5.28
CA GLY A 801 18.17 -24.50 6.09
C GLY A 801 19.37 -24.70 7.03
N ARG A 802 20.44 -23.90 6.94
CA ARG A 802 21.54 -23.92 7.91
C ARG A 802 21.18 -23.24 9.24
N ASP A 803 20.35 -22.21 9.21
CA ASP A 803 19.99 -21.41 10.38
C ASP A 803 18.55 -21.66 10.86
N LEU A 804 17.66 -22.13 9.98
CA LEU A 804 16.22 -22.25 10.22
C LEU A 804 15.71 -23.70 10.04
N GLY A 805 14.46 -23.93 10.43
CA GLY A 805 13.66 -25.10 10.06
C GLY A 805 13.85 -26.37 10.91
N SER A 806 14.71 -26.36 11.93
CA SER A 806 14.86 -27.48 12.87
C SER A 806 15.22 -27.00 14.28
N VAL A 807 14.89 -27.80 15.30
CA VAL A 807 15.25 -27.55 16.70
C VAL A 807 16.58 -28.22 17.00
N GLU A 808 17.68 -27.53 16.69
CA GLU A 808 19.03 -28.09 16.82
C GLU A 808 20.05 -27.06 17.35
N PRO A 809 21.11 -27.48 18.06
CA PRO A 809 22.15 -26.57 18.51
C PRO A 809 22.78 -25.81 17.34
N GLY A 810 22.94 -24.50 17.50
CA GLY A 810 23.47 -23.59 16.49
C GLY A 810 22.41 -22.93 15.62
N LYS A 811 21.18 -23.46 15.53
CA LYS A 811 20.08 -22.84 14.79
C LYS A 811 19.58 -21.57 15.48
N LEU A 812 18.94 -20.69 14.72
CA LEU A 812 18.22 -19.54 15.29
C LEU A 812 17.05 -20.04 16.13
N ALA A 813 16.79 -19.34 17.23
CA ALA A 813 15.68 -19.64 18.11
C ALA A 813 14.37 -19.07 17.54
N ASP A 814 13.89 -19.74 16.50
CA ASP A 814 12.57 -19.58 15.91
C ASP A 814 11.75 -20.83 16.17
N LEU A 815 10.76 -20.73 17.06
CA LEU A 815 10.02 -21.88 17.60
C LEU A 815 8.56 -21.50 17.74
N VAL A 816 7.67 -22.49 17.61
CA VAL A 816 6.26 -22.36 17.94
C VAL A 816 5.94 -23.34 19.06
N VAL A 817 5.26 -22.87 20.11
CA VAL A 817 4.72 -23.69 21.19
C VAL A 817 3.22 -23.80 20.98
N LEU A 818 2.75 -25.01 20.72
CA LEU A 818 1.37 -25.37 20.43
C LEU A 818 0.73 -26.03 21.66
N ASP A 819 -0.53 -25.71 21.94
CA ASP A 819 -1.29 -26.35 23.05
C ASP A 819 -1.62 -27.81 22.68
N ALA A 820 -2.12 -28.03 21.46
CA ALA A 820 -2.35 -29.36 20.91
C ALA A 820 -1.18 -29.91 20.06
N ASN A 821 -1.17 -31.24 19.87
CA ASN A 821 -0.12 -31.94 19.12
C ASN A 821 -0.43 -32.00 17.62
N PRO A 822 0.37 -31.38 16.74
CA PRO A 822 0.14 -31.40 15.29
C PRO A 822 0.42 -32.75 14.63
N LEU A 823 1.02 -33.72 15.33
CA LEU A 823 1.21 -35.08 14.82
C LEU A 823 -0.03 -35.97 14.97
N ASP A 824 -0.98 -35.57 15.83
CA ASP A 824 -2.26 -36.29 15.98
C ASP A 824 -3.29 -35.78 14.96
N ASP A 825 -3.26 -34.48 14.68
CA ASP A 825 -4.05 -33.80 13.65
C ASP A 825 -3.28 -32.54 13.22
N ILE A 826 -2.96 -32.42 11.93
CA ILE A 826 -2.23 -31.26 11.40
C ILE A 826 -2.98 -29.94 11.63
N ARG A 827 -4.30 -29.99 11.84
CA ARG A 827 -5.12 -28.82 12.17
C ARG A 827 -4.74 -28.18 13.49
N ASN A 828 -4.12 -28.92 14.41
CA ASN A 828 -3.56 -28.37 15.65
C ASN A 828 -2.36 -27.43 15.43
N SER A 829 -1.95 -27.19 14.18
CA SER A 829 -0.85 -26.28 13.86
C SER A 829 -1.12 -24.80 14.15
N ASP A 830 -2.39 -24.37 14.24
CA ASP A 830 -2.76 -22.98 14.56
C ASP A 830 -3.08 -22.74 16.05
N ASP A 831 -3.07 -23.79 16.87
CA ASP A 831 -3.34 -23.76 18.32
C ASP A 831 -2.12 -23.26 19.13
N ILE A 832 -1.75 -22.01 18.87
CA ILE A 832 -0.47 -21.42 19.26
C ILE A 832 -0.56 -20.67 20.58
N VAL A 833 0.20 -21.15 21.57
CA VAL A 833 0.39 -20.51 22.87
C VAL A 833 1.52 -19.49 22.84
N PHE A 834 2.69 -19.87 22.29
CA PHE A 834 3.83 -18.98 22.16
C PHE A 834 4.50 -19.07 20.80
N VAL A 835 5.03 -17.93 20.36
CA VAL A 835 5.92 -17.85 19.21
C VAL A 835 7.24 -17.25 19.68
N MET A 836 8.32 -18.01 19.53
CA MET A 836 9.67 -17.48 19.70
C MET A 836 10.19 -17.03 18.33
N LYS A 837 10.55 -15.76 18.20
CA LYS A 837 11.22 -15.21 17.01
C LYS A 837 12.53 -14.57 17.43
N ASN A 838 13.63 -15.07 16.88
CA ASN A 838 14.98 -14.55 17.12
C ASN A 838 15.35 -14.53 18.61
N GLY A 839 14.91 -15.55 19.37
CA GLY A 839 15.14 -15.66 20.81
C GLY A 839 14.24 -14.79 21.70
N ARG A 840 13.35 -13.97 21.13
CA ARG A 840 12.30 -13.28 21.88
C ARG A 840 11.04 -14.13 21.90
N LEU A 841 10.45 -14.32 23.08
CA LEU A 841 9.22 -15.10 23.23
C LEU A 841 8.02 -14.16 23.26
N TYR A 842 7.01 -14.46 22.45
CA TYR A 842 5.76 -13.73 22.36
C TYR A 842 4.58 -14.65 22.68
N GLU A 843 3.59 -14.13 23.41
CA GLU A 843 2.26 -14.75 23.54
C GLU A 843 1.57 -14.79 22.17
N GLY A 844 1.05 -15.95 21.76
CA GLY A 844 0.45 -16.14 20.43
C GLY A 844 -0.75 -15.22 20.17
N ASP A 845 -1.64 -15.07 21.15
CA ASP A 845 -2.88 -14.30 20.99
C ASP A 845 -2.69 -12.79 21.11
N THR A 846 -1.61 -12.34 21.75
CA THR A 846 -1.45 -10.91 22.07
C THR A 846 -0.23 -10.26 21.45
N LEU A 847 0.75 -11.07 21.02
CA LEU A 847 2.13 -10.68 20.71
C LEU A 847 2.80 -9.84 21.82
N THR A 848 2.41 -10.08 23.07
CA THR A 848 3.15 -9.55 24.23
C THR A 848 4.49 -10.27 24.31
N GLU A 849 5.58 -9.51 24.25
CA GLU A 849 6.93 -10.02 24.49
C GLU A 849 7.02 -10.39 25.98
N THR A 850 7.28 -11.66 26.30
CA THR A 850 7.41 -12.17 27.68
C THR A 850 8.85 -12.46 28.06
N TYR A 851 9.74 -12.60 27.08
CA TYR A 851 11.17 -12.81 27.24
C TYR A 851 11.96 -12.19 26.07
N PRO A 852 13.16 -11.60 26.29
CA PRO A 852 13.89 -11.45 27.55
C PRO A 852 13.35 -10.38 28.50
N ARG A 853 12.42 -9.55 28.02
CA ARG A 853 11.75 -8.51 28.79
C ARG A 853 10.24 -8.65 28.62
N GLU A 854 9.50 -8.00 29.49
CA GLU A 854 8.05 -7.91 29.40
C GLU A 854 7.66 -6.63 28.68
N ARG A 855 7.03 -6.75 27.51
CA ARG A 855 6.59 -5.61 26.68
C ARG A 855 5.33 -5.97 25.90
N SER A 856 4.22 -5.32 26.23
CA SER A 856 2.98 -5.42 25.45
C SER A 856 3.12 -4.79 24.07
N LEU A 857 2.42 -5.35 23.09
CA LEU A 857 2.26 -4.73 21.78
C LEU A 857 1.56 -3.37 21.93
N ALA A 858 2.08 -2.35 21.26
CA ALA A 858 1.48 -1.02 21.28
C ALA A 858 0.06 -1.08 20.71
N PRO A 859 -0.90 -0.28 21.23
CA PRO A 859 -2.25 -0.21 20.68
C PRO A 859 -2.22 0.11 19.19
N LEU A 860 -2.90 -0.72 18.38
CA LEU A 860 -3.00 -0.54 16.94
C LEU A 860 -4.24 0.32 16.64
N TRP A 861 -4.16 1.18 15.62
CA TRP A 861 -5.21 2.17 15.32
C TRP A 861 -6.57 1.55 14.98
N TRP A 862 -6.62 0.26 14.64
CA TRP A 862 -7.86 -0.46 14.36
C TRP A 862 -8.48 -1.15 15.58
N TRP A 863 -7.77 -1.27 16.71
CA TRP A 863 -8.34 -1.90 17.91
C TRP A 863 -9.55 -1.14 18.44
N ASP A 864 -9.55 0.19 18.33
CA ASP A 864 -10.68 1.05 18.72
C ASP A 864 -11.85 1.02 17.72
N ARG A 865 -11.69 0.31 16.59
CA ARG A 865 -12.71 0.14 15.54
C ARG A 865 -13.28 -1.28 15.48
N SER A 866 -12.70 -2.22 16.24
CA SER A 866 -13.16 -3.61 16.28
C SER A 866 -14.42 -3.71 17.15
N PRO A 867 -15.52 -4.34 16.68
CA PRO A 867 -16.68 -4.59 17.53
C PRO A 867 -16.29 -5.47 18.72
N VAL A 868 -16.90 -5.28 19.87
CA VAL A 868 -16.68 -6.13 21.06
C VAL A 868 -17.23 -7.54 20.77
N PRO A 869 -16.50 -8.63 21.08
CA PRO A 869 -17.02 -9.99 20.92
C PRO A 869 -18.33 -10.19 21.70
N GLY A 870 -19.36 -10.71 21.02
CA GLY A 870 -20.69 -10.95 21.61
C GLY A 870 -21.76 -9.91 21.27
N GLU A 871 -21.37 -8.75 20.73
CA GLU A 871 -22.31 -7.79 20.17
C GLU A 871 -22.51 -8.09 18.68
N LEU A 872 -23.69 -8.61 18.34
CA LEU A 872 -24.18 -8.54 16.97
C LEU A 872 -24.28 -7.05 16.61
N PRO A 873 -23.73 -6.59 15.47
CA PRO A 873 -23.94 -5.23 15.00
C PRO A 873 -25.46 -4.96 14.93
N GLY A 874 -25.96 -4.03 15.75
CA GLY A 874 -27.38 -3.67 15.81
C GLY A 874 -28.22 -4.35 16.91
N VAL A 875 -27.63 -5.03 17.90
CA VAL A 875 -28.37 -5.56 19.06
C VAL A 875 -27.68 -5.21 20.39
N PRO A 876 -28.17 -4.20 21.14
CA PRO A 876 -27.66 -3.93 22.48
C PRO A 876 -28.14 -4.99 23.49
N GLY A 877 -27.21 -5.68 24.17
CA GLY A 877 -27.48 -6.24 25.51
C GLY A 877 -27.88 -7.73 25.65
N ALA A 878 -27.35 -8.64 24.83
CA ALA A 878 -27.45 -10.07 25.15
C ALA A 878 -26.38 -10.48 26.18
N VAL A 879 -26.67 -10.29 27.47
CA VAL A 879 -25.92 -10.93 28.56
C VAL A 879 -26.15 -12.45 28.46
N PRO A 880 -25.12 -13.32 28.53
CA PRO A 880 -25.33 -14.76 28.61
C PRO A 880 -26.01 -15.07 29.95
N GLY A 881 -27.27 -15.50 29.89
CA GLY A 881 -27.98 -15.99 31.06
C GLY A 881 -27.82 -17.51 31.19
N GLY A 882 -27.17 -17.95 32.26
CA GLY A 882 -27.37 -19.25 32.91
C GLY A 882 -26.66 -20.45 32.31
#